data_AF-A0A351L102-F1
#
_entry.id   AF-A0A351L102-F1
#
_cell.length_a   1.000
_cell.length_b   1.000
_cell.length_c   1.000
_cell.angle_alpha   90.00
_cell.angle_beta   90.00
_cell.angle_gamma   90.00
#
_symmetry.space_group_name_H-M   'P 1'
#
loop_
_entity.id
_entity.type
_entity.pdbx_description
1 polymer ?
#
loop_
_entity_poly.entity_id
_entity_poly.type
_entity_poly.pdbx_seq_one_letter_code
_entity_poly.pdbx_strand_id
1 'polypeptide(L)'
;MYSETNQNLTACIVCEDNRWKAWGKLLSNRFNKVFVISSDNSYQELILEPPCPKNLEELPNFINVAFVHEANESFLTNITTKFDYIFKWTSSGTPAIKEKELPIYRKNYQNSGDKNNSNLLGVKSNDIEEVVAYITKQSDKEPSMCFPTLELYQSLEANTIEKRKHYLSLLSSLLKHYEENNKGYYQSIYQLMGSLKPIVYIFDDYNRYIMEVDGSYTNKPDIEVYIANYYCKHNEKSDNIFTEILKGFCLMLNNLSLSFTIKAPILDISTDKESYELICSALPLTEIDRKRSQIAAFIVDLEWLPTPTKIFYKNKNEQGKQQWKKMGCYAIDILSQRYPEIPSFIFTGLQPSEEVQEALTHGASWGFQKEKTHHYSPTGSTEQHLTGQLNYINLEHQLVRAVNVRYGSYQTVPFPKQLRLDSNTVAKRQLLNKLGIKQLETENFQSQALRKLIAKLFPTADSVEPVKVLTSGKSQAQATFFVTPISQEDQLATRFIKIGSWFSIQKEYLAYQRVIQPRLNSYTANIIQKPILTEGDSGQMPWGALMYSLAGLPEDYNNLKSLHELFEQYMEKLGGDIFLLERLSNTLENVLLPFYQSGISKSVISKPLGYWLGDILPPLYTGVLIPLTLTPLEIIEQATDAIALISPTSQTDSNTVTWQLTSLTLTQLNSQLQSQREDCDKNSILEPLHDDISILEKPYKRILLFNWCLSGVEWEEGNPKEGSIILVHPQLGIRILLRGQTQDIRLRFGATWLRPNMFVKVLACLDTQNQEFRKIDKNIKENISIIDALPNKTSCSESEKLTYLLRVFEDENQLNKQSLRSPFQAFGDNSSLLYGQEIEGREGAIHGDLNLNNILYPANETVGWLIDFERVKEQGMIAFDLAKLEVEIWNHHLSPYIGALVTLSSSNRTTICYKLLYCALQALEFPGDEAEFFRTKVKEVFPIGSDSLLIPISNTLKVIKAIRCFGLEKCKLSKNELKLALAAYFFNSAKFQSQTKKFETFGSYSSIFAFIGSAWHLGLAIPHNYVAPSS
;
A
#
# COMPACT_ATOMS: atom_id res chain seq x y z
N MET A 1 47.59 -3.69 25.95
CA MET A 1 47.96 -2.73 27.02
C MET A 1 46.68 -2.06 27.45
N TYR A 2 46.06 -2.50 28.55
CA TYR A 2 44.88 -1.85 29.13
C TYR A 2 45.36 -0.70 30.03
N SER A 3 44.72 0.47 29.91
CA SER A 3 45.11 1.70 30.63
C SER A 3 44.99 1.54 32.15
N GLU A 4 45.88 2.18 32.90
CA GLU A 4 45.96 2.20 34.38
C GLU A 4 44.72 2.79 35.08
N THR A 5 43.70 3.21 34.34
CA THR A 5 42.45 3.82 34.86
C THR A 5 41.41 2.83 35.38
N ASN A 6 41.51 1.52 35.09
CA ASN A 6 40.52 0.52 35.53
C ASN A 6 40.75 -0.04 36.96
N GLN A 7 41.76 0.44 37.70
CA GLN A 7 42.21 -0.22 38.94
C GLN A 7 41.30 -0.04 40.18
N ASN A 8 40.22 0.76 40.12
CA ASN A 8 39.36 1.03 41.28
C ASN A 8 37.89 0.62 41.15
N LEU A 9 37.50 -0.08 40.07
CA LEU A 9 36.10 -0.48 39.89
C LEU A 9 35.73 -1.68 40.77
N THR A 10 34.59 -1.58 41.45
CA THR A 10 34.02 -2.64 42.29
C THR A 10 32.65 -3.07 41.76
N ALA A 11 32.38 -4.39 41.77
CA ALA A 11 31.11 -4.96 41.35
C ALA A 11 30.48 -5.81 42.45
N CYS A 12 29.16 -5.91 42.49
CA CYS A 12 28.42 -6.82 43.35
C CYS A 12 27.51 -7.72 42.51
N ILE A 13 27.40 -9.00 42.83
CA ILE A 13 26.47 -9.95 42.21
C ILE A 13 25.43 -10.35 43.26
N VAL A 14 24.15 -10.21 42.95
CA VAL A 14 23.04 -10.59 43.83
C VAL A 14 22.27 -11.72 43.16
N CYS A 15 22.53 -12.96 43.59
CA CYS A 15 21.95 -14.16 42.99
C CYS A 15 22.06 -15.35 43.96
N GLU A 16 20.96 -16.08 44.17
CA GLU A 16 20.93 -17.23 45.11
C GLU A 16 21.53 -18.52 44.56
N ASP A 17 21.66 -18.65 43.25
CA ASP A 17 22.10 -19.88 42.62
C ASP A 17 23.55 -19.81 42.11
N ASN A 18 24.05 -20.94 41.61
CA ASN A 18 25.45 -21.07 41.19
C ASN A 18 25.87 -20.17 40.01
N ARG A 19 24.97 -19.39 39.40
CA ARG A 19 25.30 -18.45 38.32
C ARG A 19 26.19 -17.31 38.76
N TRP A 20 26.28 -17.00 40.06
CA TRP A 20 27.27 -16.04 40.58
C TRP A 20 28.72 -16.45 40.26
N LYS A 21 29.02 -17.76 40.12
CA LYS A 21 30.35 -18.24 39.72
C LYS A 21 30.69 -17.86 38.27
N ALA A 22 29.69 -17.97 37.39
CA ALA A 22 29.85 -17.59 35.98
C ALA A 22 30.02 -16.07 35.84
N TRP A 23 29.23 -15.29 36.59
CA TRP A 23 29.39 -13.84 36.67
C TRP A 23 30.75 -13.45 37.24
N GLY A 24 31.19 -14.10 38.33
CA GLY A 24 32.50 -13.86 38.95
C GLY A 24 33.65 -14.03 37.96
N LYS A 25 33.64 -15.10 37.15
CA LYS A 25 34.63 -15.32 36.08
C LYS A 25 34.58 -14.28 34.96
N LEU A 26 33.38 -13.78 34.63
CA LEU A 26 33.19 -12.78 33.59
C LEU A 26 33.70 -11.39 34.04
N LEU A 27 33.51 -11.06 35.32
CA LEU A 27 33.87 -9.77 35.91
C LEU A 27 35.32 -9.71 36.41
N SER A 28 35.94 -10.86 36.70
CA SER A 28 37.25 -10.97 37.36
C SER A 28 38.39 -10.24 36.66
N ASN A 29 38.33 -10.10 35.34
CA ASN A 29 39.38 -9.48 34.53
C ASN A 29 39.16 -7.97 34.30
N ARG A 30 38.10 -7.38 34.88
CA ARG A 30 37.65 -6.02 34.60
C ARG A 30 37.36 -5.19 35.86
N PHE A 31 37.09 -5.85 36.99
CA PHE A 31 36.85 -5.21 38.28
C PHE A 31 37.92 -5.62 39.29
N ASN A 32 38.37 -4.69 40.13
CA ASN A 32 39.37 -4.92 41.17
C ASN A 32 38.82 -5.82 42.29
N LYS A 33 37.54 -5.62 42.64
CA LYS A 33 36.84 -6.45 43.63
C LYS A 33 35.45 -6.80 43.14
N VAL A 34 35.07 -8.07 43.35
CA VAL A 34 33.73 -8.57 43.04
C VAL A 34 33.14 -9.18 44.30
N PHE A 35 32.02 -8.64 44.74
CA PHE A 35 31.27 -9.09 45.91
C PHE A 35 30.09 -9.96 45.47
N VAL A 36 29.64 -10.87 46.33
CA VAL A 36 28.45 -11.70 46.11
C VAL A 36 27.58 -11.62 47.36
N ILE A 37 26.28 -11.41 47.15
CA ILE A 37 25.25 -11.58 48.17
C ILE A 37 24.56 -12.92 47.88
N SER A 38 24.71 -13.87 48.80
CA SER A 38 24.15 -15.22 48.64
C SER A 38 22.82 -15.39 49.39
N SER A 39 22.15 -16.53 49.21
CA SER A 39 20.77 -16.78 49.65
C SER A 39 20.52 -16.71 51.16
N ASP A 40 21.56 -16.78 51.98
CA ASP A 40 21.50 -16.66 53.44
C ASP A 40 21.81 -15.23 53.94
N ASN A 41 21.82 -14.23 53.04
CA ASN A 41 22.32 -12.87 53.28
C ASN A 41 23.79 -12.80 53.71
N SER A 42 24.59 -13.86 53.52
CA SER A 42 26.03 -13.77 53.73
C SER A 42 26.70 -13.01 52.58
N TYR A 43 27.66 -12.18 52.95
CA TYR A 43 28.48 -11.39 52.03
C TYR A 43 29.79 -12.12 51.75
N GLN A 44 30.16 -12.22 50.48
CA GLN A 44 31.39 -12.88 50.07
C GLN A 44 32.19 -11.96 49.14
N GLU A 45 33.49 -11.82 49.37
CA GLU A 45 34.43 -11.23 48.41
C GLU A 45 35.06 -12.37 47.59
N LEU A 46 35.01 -12.26 46.26
CA LEU A 46 35.66 -13.22 45.36
C LEU A 46 37.14 -12.85 45.23
N ILE A 47 38.02 -13.69 45.78
CA ILE A 47 39.48 -13.55 45.60
C ILE A 47 39.83 -14.05 44.20
N LEU A 48 40.44 -13.19 43.38
CA LEU A 48 40.43 -13.37 41.93
C LEU A 48 41.30 -14.52 41.42
N GLU A 49 42.32 -14.99 42.15
CA GLU A 49 43.04 -16.24 41.85
C GLU A 49 43.67 -16.89 43.10
N PRO A 50 43.35 -18.17 43.43
CA PRO A 50 42.23 -18.95 42.89
C PRO A 50 40.88 -18.44 43.44
N PRO A 51 39.77 -18.60 42.69
CA PRO A 51 38.44 -18.15 43.11
C PRO A 51 37.98 -18.87 44.38
N CYS A 52 38.26 -18.25 45.52
CA CYS A 52 37.84 -18.71 46.84
C CYS A 52 37.01 -17.59 47.48
N PRO A 53 35.72 -17.84 47.80
CA PRO A 53 34.91 -16.85 48.48
C PRO A 53 35.45 -16.62 49.89
N LYS A 54 35.73 -15.36 50.23
CA LYS A 54 36.04 -14.95 51.60
C LYS A 54 34.78 -14.33 52.20
N ASN A 55 34.26 -14.94 53.27
CA ASN A 55 33.13 -14.39 54.01
C ASN A 55 33.49 -13.02 54.60
N LEU A 56 32.57 -12.08 54.47
CA LEU A 56 32.63 -10.75 55.03
C LEU A 56 31.53 -10.58 56.07
N GLU A 57 31.83 -9.81 57.12
CA GLU A 57 30.82 -9.41 58.12
C GLU A 57 29.88 -8.33 57.53
N GLU A 58 30.41 -7.41 56.72
CA GLU A 58 29.65 -6.33 56.08
C GLU A 58 30.19 -6.03 54.67
N LEU A 59 29.32 -5.53 53.78
CA LEU A 59 29.71 -5.00 52.47
C LEU A 59 30.32 -3.59 52.62
N PRO A 60 31.16 -3.15 51.66
CA PRO A 60 31.58 -1.76 51.59
C PRO A 60 30.38 -0.80 51.56
N ASN A 61 30.54 0.40 52.13
CA ASN A 61 29.51 1.44 52.08
C ASN A 61 29.15 1.87 50.65
N PHE A 62 30.01 1.59 49.68
CA PHE A 62 29.87 2.00 48.30
C PHE A 62 30.44 0.97 47.34
N ILE A 63 29.67 0.65 46.29
CA ILE A 63 30.07 -0.25 45.19
C ILE A 63 29.66 0.40 43.86
N ASN A 64 30.51 0.36 42.85
CA ASN A 64 30.23 1.06 41.59
C ASN A 64 29.05 0.44 40.82
N VAL A 65 28.96 -0.89 40.78
CA VAL A 65 27.92 -1.57 40.00
C VAL A 65 27.38 -2.81 40.69
N ALA A 66 26.08 -3.05 40.62
CA ALA A 66 25.43 -4.29 41.04
C ALA A 66 24.83 -5.05 39.86
N PHE A 67 24.98 -6.38 39.83
CA PHE A 67 24.36 -7.29 38.87
C PHE A 67 23.34 -8.17 39.62
N VAL A 68 22.05 -7.86 39.46
CA VAL A 68 20.99 -8.33 40.36
C VAL A 68 20.04 -9.24 39.63
N HIS A 69 19.91 -10.49 40.10
CA HIS A 69 18.85 -11.36 39.61
C HIS A 69 17.51 -10.88 40.17
N GLU A 70 16.49 -10.70 39.32
CA GLU A 70 15.23 -10.08 39.70
C GLU A 70 14.52 -10.75 40.89
N ALA A 71 14.54 -12.08 40.95
CA ALA A 71 13.94 -12.81 42.06
C ALA A 71 14.61 -12.53 43.42
N ASN A 72 15.78 -11.90 43.42
CA ASN A 72 16.64 -11.67 44.58
C ASN A 72 16.80 -10.18 44.91
N GLU A 73 15.99 -9.32 44.29
CA GLU A 73 16.04 -7.87 44.50
C GLU A 73 15.78 -7.46 45.96
N SER A 74 14.97 -8.25 46.70
CA SER A 74 14.68 -8.02 48.12
C SER A 74 15.92 -8.05 49.03
N PHE A 75 17.05 -8.58 48.56
CA PHE A 75 18.30 -8.51 49.34
C PHE A 75 18.91 -7.12 49.38
N LEU A 76 18.60 -6.28 48.39
CA LEU A 76 19.08 -4.90 48.35
C LEU A 76 18.35 -3.99 49.34
N THR A 77 17.12 -4.33 49.76
CA THR A 77 16.34 -3.48 50.67
C THR A 77 16.87 -3.50 52.10
N ASN A 78 17.69 -4.49 52.46
CA ASN A 78 18.17 -4.71 53.82
C ASN A 78 19.65 -4.31 54.03
N ILE A 79 20.29 -3.70 53.03
CA ILE A 79 21.71 -3.32 53.08
C ILE A 79 21.87 -1.80 53.01
N THR A 80 22.90 -1.29 53.70
CA THR A 80 23.24 0.15 53.75
C THR A 80 24.16 0.59 52.61
N THR A 81 24.71 -0.35 51.85
CA THR A 81 25.59 -0.11 50.71
C THR A 81 24.90 0.67 49.59
N LYS A 82 25.56 1.71 49.08
CA LYS A 82 25.11 2.47 47.91
C LYS A 82 25.72 1.92 46.62
N PHE A 83 24.92 1.92 45.55
CA PHE A 83 25.33 1.54 44.20
C PHE A 83 25.16 2.72 43.25
N ASP A 84 26.16 2.99 42.39
CA ASP A 84 26.00 3.99 41.32
C ASP A 84 25.09 3.48 40.20
N TYR A 85 25.24 2.20 39.85
CA TYR A 85 24.48 1.54 38.79
C TYR A 85 23.98 0.17 39.23
N ILE A 86 22.75 -0.18 38.88
CA ILE A 86 22.16 -1.50 39.12
C ILE A 86 21.77 -2.08 37.78
N PHE A 87 22.42 -3.18 37.39
CA PHE A 87 22.07 -3.98 36.22
C PHE A 87 21.25 -5.20 36.64
N LYS A 88 20.00 -5.27 36.19
CA LYS A 88 19.05 -6.31 36.61
C LYS A 88 18.87 -7.38 35.54
N TRP A 89 18.80 -8.65 35.90
CA TRP A 89 18.70 -9.75 34.94
C TRP A 89 17.74 -10.86 35.37
N THR A 90 17.28 -11.64 34.40
CA THR A 90 16.45 -12.85 34.61
C THR A 90 16.96 -14.01 33.77
N SER A 91 16.46 -15.22 34.03
CA SER A 91 16.73 -16.39 33.18
C SER A 91 16.22 -16.20 31.74
N SER A 92 15.02 -15.62 31.58
CA SER A 92 14.45 -15.36 30.26
C SER A 92 15.18 -14.26 29.51
N GLY A 93 15.90 -13.36 30.22
CA GLY A 93 16.46 -12.14 29.65
C GLY A 93 15.43 -11.03 29.51
N THR A 94 14.33 -11.06 30.28
CA THR A 94 13.26 -10.05 30.29
C THR A 94 12.97 -9.54 31.72
N PRO A 95 13.93 -8.88 32.39
CA PRO A 95 13.70 -8.34 33.74
C PRO A 95 12.67 -7.20 33.74
N ALA A 96 11.91 -7.02 34.83
CA ALA A 96 11.04 -5.85 34.98
C ALA A 96 11.87 -4.58 35.17
N ILE A 97 11.45 -3.49 34.50
CA ILE A 97 12.15 -2.22 34.50
C ILE A 97 11.70 -1.37 35.68
N LYS A 98 12.66 -0.84 36.44
CA LYS A 98 12.44 0.12 37.53
C LYS A 98 13.25 1.39 37.28
N GLU A 99 12.73 2.52 37.77
CA GLU A 99 13.40 3.81 37.64
C GLU A 99 14.77 3.76 38.35
N LYS A 100 15.84 4.09 37.62
CA LYS A 100 17.27 4.02 38.04
C LYS A 100 17.93 2.64 38.00
N GLU A 101 17.29 1.63 37.40
CA GLU A 101 17.89 0.32 37.14
C GLU A 101 18.02 0.05 35.63
N LEU A 102 19.11 -0.61 35.24
CA LEU A 102 19.41 -0.98 33.85
C LEU A 102 19.11 -2.47 33.62
N PRO A 103 18.13 -2.83 32.77
CA PRO A 103 17.83 -4.23 32.49
C PRO A 103 18.97 -4.91 31.70
N ILE A 104 19.15 -6.22 31.84
CA ILE A 104 20.03 -7.06 31.02
C ILE A 104 19.15 -8.00 30.20
N TYR A 105 19.13 -7.78 28.89
CA TYR A 105 18.38 -8.57 27.93
C TYR A 105 19.27 -9.62 27.25
N ARG A 106 19.86 -10.47 28.06
CA ARG A 106 20.58 -11.67 27.60
C ARG A 106 19.94 -12.87 28.25
N LYS A 107 19.49 -13.82 27.43
CA LYS A 107 18.90 -15.07 27.90
C LYS A 107 19.98 -15.88 28.62
N ASN A 108 19.68 -16.32 29.84
CA ASN A 108 20.59 -17.14 30.64
C ASN A 108 20.07 -18.57 30.67
N TYR A 109 20.94 -19.54 30.44
CA TYR A 109 20.53 -20.93 30.25
C TYR A 109 20.41 -21.63 31.60
N GLN A 110 19.26 -22.25 31.87
CA GLN A 110 19.10 -23.17 32.99
C GLN A 110 19.55 -24.58 32.55
N ASN A 111 20.51 -25.15 33.27
CA ASN A 111 20.85 -26.58 33.24
C ASN A 111 21.10 -27.20 31.85
N SER A 112 22.28 -26.99 31.26
CA SER A 112 22.90 -28.14 30.59
C SER A 112 23.36 -29.07 31.72
N GLY A 113 22.94 -30.34 31.75
CA GLY A 113 23.27 -31.33 32.80
C GLY A 113 24.76 -31.67 32.97
N ASP A 114 25.63 -30.78 32.55
CA ASP A 114 27.07 -30.89 32.54
C ASP A 114 27.64 -29.86 33.53
N LYS A 115 28.08 -30.34 34.70
CA LYS A 115 28.56 -29.50 35.83
C LYS A 115 29.81 -28.68 35.50
N ASN A 116 30.39 -28.85 34.32
CA ASN A 116 31.61 -28.18 33.85
C ASN A 116 31.38 -27.15 32.72
N ASN A 117 30.14 -26.90 32.30
CA ASN A 117 29.89 -26.05 31.13
C ASN A 117 29.91 -24.55 31.49
N SER A 118 30.79 -23.79 30.82
CA SER A 118 31.04 -22.37 31.09
C SER A 118 29.98 -21.41 30.50
N ASN A 119 28.92 -21.91 29.87
CA ASN A 119 27.92 -21.12 29.15
C ASN A 119 26.59 -20.98 29.92
N LEU A 120 26.65 -20.66 31.22
CA LEU A 120 25.45 -20.40 32.04
C LEU A 120 24.84 -19.01 31.81
N LEU A 121 25.62 -18.08 31.24
CA LEU A 121 25.19 -16.71 30.99
C LEU A 121 25.16 -16.40 29.49
N GLY A 122 24.16 -15.63 29.06
CA GLY A 122 24.12 -15.07 27.71
C GLY A 122 24.99 -13.82 27.55
N VAL A 123 25.52 -13.30 28.65
CA VAL A 123 26.40 -12.12 28.71
C VAL A 123 27.84 -12.53 28.38
N LYS A 124 28.48 -11.79 27.47
CA LYS A 124 29.85 -12.02 26.97
C LYS A 124 30.82 -10.98 27.53
N SER A 125 32.12 -11.23 27.36
CA SER A 125 33.17 -10.29 27.80
C SER A 125 33.03 -8.90 27.15
N ASN A 126 32.57 -8.81 25.90
CA ASN A 126 32.36 -7.54 25.21
C ASN A 126 31.24 -6.71 25.85
N ASP A 127 30.17 -7.38 26.33
CA ASP A 127 29.08 -6.69 27.04
C ASP A 127 29.62 -6.02 28.32
N ILE A 128 30.57 -6.65 29.02
CA ILE A 128 31.22 -6.08 30.21
C ILE A 128 32.16 -4.93 29.88
N GLU A 129 32.83 -4.96 28.73
CA GLU A 129 33.67 -3.83 28.29
C GLU A 129 32.81 -2.59 28.04
N GLU A 130 31.62 -2.77 27.47
CA GLU A 130 30.65 -1.69 27.30
C GLU A 130 30.11 -1.17 28.64
N VAL A 131 29.84 -2.06 29.61
CA VAL A 131 29.49 -1.65 30.99
C VAL A 131 30.57 -0.80 31.60
N VAL A 132 31.84 -1.23 31.52
CA VAL A 132 32.97 -0.49 32.07
C VAL A 132 33.09 0.88 31.41
N ALA A 133 32.98 0.95 30.08
CA ALA A 133 33.00 2.22 29.35
C ALA A 133 31.87 3.16 29.78
N TYR A 134 30.67 2.62 29.99
CA TYR A 134 29.50 3.37 30.44
C TYR A 134 29.65 3.90 31.87
N ILE A 135 29.98 3.04 32.84
CA ILE A 135 30.08 3.45 34.26
C ILE A 135 31.29 4.37 34.52
N THR A 136 32.33 4.29 33.70
CA THR A 136 33.49 5.20 33.76
C THR A 136 33.30 6.49 32.97
N LYS A 137 32.13 6.66 32.33
CA LYS A 137 31.81 7.81 31.45
C LYS A 137 32.77 7.98 30.26
N GLN A 138 33.38 6.89 29.80
CA GLN A 138 34.11 6.86 28.53
C GLN A 138 33.14 6.76 27.34
N SER A 139 31.91 6.29 27.58
CA SER A 139 30.79 6.27 26.65
C SER A 139 29.54 6.77 27.36
N ASP A 140 28.82 7.69 26.74
CA ASP A 140 27.48 8.11 27.19
C ASP A 140 26.37 7.13 26.75
N LYS A 141 26.71 6.16 25.88
CA LYS A 141 25.78 5.14 25.39
C LYS A 141 25.68 3.99 26.39
N GLU A 142 24.46 3.61 26.75
CA GLU A 142 24.18 2.40 27.54
C GLU A 142 24.78 1.15 26.88
N PRO A 143 25.17 0.13 27.67
CA PRO A 143 25.71 -1.12 27.12
C PRO A 143 24.71 -1.86 26.23
N SER A 144 25.16 -2.49 25.14
CA SER A 144 24.33 -3.23 24.19
C SER A 144 23.54 -4.39 24.82
N MET A 145 23.97 -4.90 25.98
CA MET A 145 23.23 -5.89 26.75
C MET A 145 21.98 -5.33 27.45
N CYS A 146 21.89 -4.01 27.59
CA CYS A 146 20.70 -3.32 28.07
C CYS A 146 19.64 -3.08 26.99
N PHE A 147 19.90 -3.59 25.78
CA PHE A 147 18.97 -3.58 24.67
C PHE A 147 18.55 -5.01 24.33
N PRO A 148 17.24 -5.30 24.18
CA PRO A 148 16.80 -6.64 23.85
C PRO A 148 17.21 -7.09 22.46
N THR A 149 17.59 -8.35 22.35
CA THR A 149 17.87 -8.99 21.07
C THR A 149 16.56 -9.31 20.33
N LEU A 150 16.62 -9.47 19.01
CA LEU A 150 15.45 -9.82 18.19
C LEU A 150 14.79 -11.13 18.65
N GLU A 151 15.59 -12.12 19.07
CA GLU A 151 15.13 -13.39 19.64
C GLU A 151 14.28 -13.18 20.91
N LEU A 152 14.65 -12.18 21.72
CA LEU A 152 13.89 -11.80 22.89
C LEU A 152 12.56 -11.14 22.51
N TYR A 153 12.52 -10.26 21.51
CA TYR A 153 11.27 -9.67 20.98
C TYR A 153 10.29 -10.69 20.42
N GLN A 154 10.79 -11.73 19.76
CA GLN A 154 9.97 -12.82 19.26
C GLN A 154 9.22 -13.54 20.39
N SER A 155 9.70 -13.45 21.63
CA SER A 155 9.10 -14.06 22.83
C SER A 155 8.34 -13.09 23.74
N LEU A 156 8.24 -11.79 23.40
CA LEU A 156 7.59 -10.82 24.29
C LEU A 156 6.06 -10.96 24.29
N GLU A 157 5.52 -11.13 25.51
CA GLU A 157 4.12 -11.36 25.77
C GLU A 157 3.36 -10.04 26.02
N ALA A 158 2.82 -9.43 24.96
CA ALA A 158 2.02 -8.21 25.06
C ALA A 158 0.57 -8.53 25.46
N ASN A 159 0.30 -8.81 26.74
CA ASN A 159 -1.05 -9.17 27.22
C ASN A 159 -1.88 -8.00 27.79
N THR A 160 -1.29 -6.81 27.92
CA THR A 160 -2.02 -5.58 28.27
C THR A 160 -1.63 -4.44 27.33
N ILE A 161 -2.44 -3.38 27.31
CA ILE A 161 -2.18 -2.18 26.51
C ILE A 161 -0.89 -1.50 26.97
N GLU A 162 -0.64 -1.42 28.27
CA GLU A 162 0.55 -0.80 28.84
C GLU A 162 1.81 -1.56 28.45
N LYS A 163 1.79 -2.90 28.52
CA LYS A 163 2.90 -3.73 28.05
C LYS A 163 3.09 -3.60 26.54
N ARG A 164 2.00 -3.55 25.77
CA ARG A 164 2.06 -3.32 24.32
C ARG A 164 2.74 -1.98 24.00
N LYS A 165 2.31 -0.90 24.65
CA LYS A 165 2.92 0.43 24.53
C LYS A 165 4.40 0.40 24.92
N HIS A 166 4.71 -0.27 26.02
CA HIS A 166 6.07 -0.43 26.49
C HIS A 166 6.96 -1.15 25.46
N TYR A 167 6.52 -2.27 24.91
CA TYR A 167 7.28 -3.00 23.88
C TYR A 167 7.45 -2.21 22.59
N LEU A 168 6.42 -1.46 22.16
CA LEU A 168 6.55 -0.56 21.02
C LEU A 168 7.54 0.58 21.29
N SER A 169 7.60 1.10 22.53
CA SER A 169 8.64 2.06 22.96
C SER A 169 10.04 1.48 22.86
N LEU A 170 10.22 0.28 23.38
CA LEU A 170 11.51 -0.42 23.41
C LEU A 170 11.99 -0.78 21.99
N LEU A 171 11.07 -1.19 21.10
CA LEU A 171 11.35 -1.40 19.67
C LEU A 171 11.79 -0.10 18.98
N SER A 172 11.13 1.03 19.28
CA SER A 172 11.52 2.34 18.76
C SER A 172 12.96 2.70 19.14
N SER A 173 13.29 2.55 20.42
CA SER A 173 14.63 2.83 20.94
C SER A 173 15.72 1.97 20.30
N LEU A 174 15.41 0.70 20.01
CA LEU A 174 16.33 -0.19 19.30
C LEU A 174 16.56 0.22 17.86
N LEU A 175 15.50 0.56 17.12
CA LEU A 175 15.64 1.02 15.74
C LEU A 175 16.61 2.20 15.67
N LYS A 176 16.47 3.16 16.60
CA LYS A 176 17.36 4.32 16.72
C LYS A 176 18.81 3.93 17.04
N HIS A 177 19.03 2.97 17.93
CA HIS A 177 20.38 2.52 18.31
C HIS A 177 21.10 1.75 17.19
N TYR A 178 20.35 0.98 16.39
CA TYR A 178 20.93 0.04 15.43
C TYR A 178 21.09 0.59 14.00
N GLU A 179 20.40 1.67 13.59
CA GLU A 179 20.67 2.37 12.32
C GLU A 179 22.12 2.87 12.21
N GLU A 180 22.75 3.17 13.34
CA GLU A 180 24.15 3.61 13.37
C GLU A 180 25.14 2.49 13.04
N ASN A 181 24.74 1.20 13.11
CA ASN A 181 25.70 0.09 13.16
C ASN A 181 25.44 -1.12 12.23
N ASN A 182 24.26 -1.36 11.63
CA ASN A 182 24.04 -2.50 10.70
C ASN A 182 22.83 -2.31 9.75
N LYS A 183 22.80 -2.98 8.59
CA LYS A 183 21.77 -2.76 7.51
C LYS A 183 20.83 -3.95 7.19
N GLY A 184 21.04 -5.15 7.73
CA GLY A 184 20.37 -6.38 7.24
C GLY A 184 19.10 -6.87 7.96
N TYR A 185 18.85 -6.46 9.20
CA TYR A 185 17.96 -7.21 10.12
C TYR A 185 16.59 -6.56 10.44
N TYR A 186 16.19 -5.52 9.68
CA TYR A 186 15.23 -4.50 10.16
C TYR A 186 13.79 -4.61 9.64
N GLN A 187 13.54 -5.43 8.62
CA GLN A 187 12.32 -5.30 7.80
C GLN A 187 11.02 -5.62 8.55
N SER A 188 11.04 -6.54 9.52
CA SER A 188 9.85 -6.92 10.30
C SER A 188 9.49 -5.95 11.43
N ILE A 189 10.44 -5.14 11.93
CA ILE A 189 10.21 -4.20 13.03
C ILE A 189 9.57 -2.90 12.53
N TYR A 190 9.96 -2.41 11.36
CA TYR A 190 9.37 -1.21 10.75
C TYR A 190 7.89 -1.38 10.38
N GLN A 191 7.41 -2.61 10.20
CA GLN A 191 5.99 -2.85 9.93
C GLN A 191 5.11 -2.70 11.18
N LEU A 192 5.67 -2.86 12.38
CA LEU A 192 4.95 -2.71 13.66
C LEU A 192 4.60 -1.26 14.00
N MET A 193 5.45 -0.33 13.59
CA MET A 193 5.33 1.07 13.94
C MET A 193 4.80 1.82 12.72
N GLY A 194 3.58 2.35 12.78
CA GLY A 194 3.04 3.25 11.77
C GLY A 194 3.11 2.79 10.30
N SER A 195 2.67 1.57 9.93
CA SER A 195 2.67 1.11 8.54
C SER A 195 1.27 0.67 8.07
N LEU A 196 1.15 -0.48 7.41
CA LEU A 196 -0.12 -1.13 7.12
C LEU A 196 -0.70 -1.75 8.38
N LYS A 197 -2.03 -1.89 8.39
CA LYS A 197 -2.73 -2.63 9.43
C LYS A 197 -3.72 -3.62 8.79
N PRO A 198 -3.21 -4.65 8.09
CA PRO A 198 -4.06 -5.54 7.32
C PRO A 198 -4.82 -6.51 8.23
N ILE A 199 -5.91 -7.05 7.73
CA ILE A 199 -6.82 -7.91 8.50
C ILE A 199 -6.33 -9.35 8.48
N VAL A 200 -6.25 -10.00 9.63
CA VAL A 200 -6.04 -11.45 9.71
C VAL A 200 -7.27 -12.07 10.34
N TYR A 201 -7.88 -13.01 9.62
CA TYR A 201 -9.01 -13.78 10.14
C TYR A 201 -8.49 -15.03 10.86
N ILE A 202 -8.96 -15.26 12.08
CA ILE A 202 -8.67 -16.45 12.88
C ILE A 202 -9.96 -17.23 13.04
N PHE A 203 -10.03 -18.42 12.43
CA PHE A 203 -11.17 -19.32 12.53
C PHE A 203 -10.81 -20.46 13.48
N ASP A 204 -11.30 -20.36 14.72
CA ASP A 204 -11.06 -21.30 15.80
C ASP A 204 -12.33 -21.35 16.67
N ASP A 205 -12.68 -22.52 17.20
CA ASP A 205 -13.88 -22.70 18.01
C ASP A 205 -13.77 -22.02 19.39
N TYR A 206 -12.54 -21.74 19.85
CA TYR A 206 -12.28 -20.94 21.05
C TYR A 206 -12.78 -19.50 20.97
N ASN A 207 -13.02 -18.96 19.76
CA ASN A 207 -13.52 -17.60 19.56
C ASN A 207 -14.81 -17.29 20.35
N ARG A 208 -15.61 -18.32 20.66
CA ARG A 208 -16.84 -18.18 21.45
C ARG A 208 -16.59 -17.78 22.92
N TYR A 209 -15.41 -18.05 23.45
CA TYR A 209 -15.08 -17.94 24.88
C TYR A 209 -14.11 -16.81 25.20
N ILE A 210 -13.79 -15.97 24.22
CA ILE A 210 -12.98 -14.77 24.37
C ILE A 210 -13.80 -13.50 24.11
N MET A 211 -13.26 -12.36 24.50
CA MET A 211 -13.81 -11.05 24.22
C MET A 211 -12.68 -10.03 24.01
N GLU A 212 -12.93 -9.01 23.19
CA GLU A 212 -12.02 -7.88 23.02
C GLU A 212 -12.41 -6.77 24.00
N VAL A 213 -11.47 -6.34 24.84
CA VAL A 213 -11.61 -5.24 25.80
C VAL A 213 -10.49 -4.26 25.53
N ASP A 214 -10.84 -3.02 25.16
CA ASP A 214 -9.90 -1.94 24.88
C ASP A 214 -8.79 -2.29 23.86
N GLY A 215 -9.11 -3.13 22.87
CA GLY A 215 -8.16 -3.56 21.83
C GLY A 215 -7.20 -4.68 22.25
N SER A 216 -7.49 -5.35 23.38
CA SER A 216 -6.82 -6.57 23.82
C SER A 216 -7.82 -7.70 24.03
N TYR A 217 -7.45 -8.92 23.66
CA TYR A 217 -8.26 -10.11 23.84
C TYR A 217 -8.08 -10.69 25.25
N THR A 218 -9.19 -11.02 25.89
CA THR A 218 -9.26 -11.68 27.20
C THR A 218 -10.29 -12.80 27.17
N ASN A 219 -10.17 -13.77 28.08
CA ASN A 219 -11.18 -14.82 28.21
C ASN A 219 -12.45 -14.26 28.88
N LYS A 220 -13.63 -14.77 28.51
CA LYS A 220 -14.89 -14.38 29.14
C LYS A 220 -14.90 -14.75 30.63
N PRO A 221 -15.49 -13.90 31.50
CA PRO A 221 -15.78 -14.29 32.87
C PRO A 221 -16.84 -15.41 32.87
N ASP A 222 -16.73 -16.35 33.81
CA ASP A 222 -17.72 -17.40 34.10
C ASP A 222 -17.96 -18.44 32.99
N ILE A 223 -16.95 -19.26 32.70
CA ILE A 223 -17.10 -20.43 31.80
C ILE A 223 -17.74 -21.59 32.58
N GLU A 224 -18.88 -22.09 32.10
CA GLU A 224 -19.56 -23.22 32.73
C GLU A 224 -18.68 -24.50 32.71
N VAL A 225 -18.65 -25.21 33.84
CA VAL A 225 -17.82 -26.42 34.07
C VAL A 225 -17.99 -27.50 32.98
N TYR A 226 -19.20 -27.66 32.44
CA TYR A 226 -19.44 -28.66 31.38
C TYR A 226 -18.75 -28.28 30.05
N ILE A 227 -18.51 -26.99 29.80
CA ILE A 227 -17.79 -26.49 28.62
C ILE A 227 -16.30 -26.80 28.79
N ALA A 228 -15.72 -26.53 29.96
CA ALA A 228 -14.34 -26.91 30.25
C ALA A 228 -14.11 -28.41 30.06
N ASN A 229 -15.04 -29.25 30.57
CA ASN A 229 -15.00 -30.69 30.34
C ASN A 229 -15.26 -31.11 28.89
N TYR A 230 -15.85 -30.25 28.06
CA TYR A 230 -16.06 -30.54 26.64
C TYR A 230 -14.73 -30.55 25.88
N TYR A 231 -13.83 -29.63 26.23
CA TYR A 231 -12.51 -29.46 25.62
C TYR A 231 -11.43 -30.31 26.31
N CYS A 232 -11.48 -30.50 27.63
CA CYS A 232 -10.50 -31.30 28.40
C CYS A 232 -10.80 -32.82 28.40
N LYS A 233 -9.79 -33.67 28.70
CA LYS A 233 -9.97 -35.14 28.88
C LYS A 233 -10.55 -35.44 30.27
N HIS A 234 -11.33 -36.52 30.40
CA HIS A 234 -11.86 -37.01 31.68
C HIS A 234 -10.69 -37.46 32.58
N ASN A 235 -10.37 -36.68 33.63
CA ASN A 235 -9.66 -37.03 34.88
C ASN A 235 -8.81 -35.88 35.49
N GLU A 236 -8.79 -34.69 34.90
CA GLU A 236 -8.06 -33.52 35.44
C GLU A 236 -9.04 -32.44 35.96
N LYS A 237 -8.58 -31.53 36.84
CA LYS A 237 -9.37 -30.36 37.27
C LYS A 237 -9.61 -29.43 36.06
N SER A 238 -10.67 -29.70 35.31
CA SER A 238 -10.95 -29.18 33.95
C SER A 238 -10.95 -27.65 33.83
N ASP A 239 -11.44 -26.94 34.84
CA ASP A 239 -11.77 -25.51 34.70
C ASP A 239 -10.53 -24.61 34.69
N ASN A 240 -9.52 -24.96 35.50
CA ASN A 240 -8.24 -24.24 35.53
C ASN A 240 -7.47 -24.45 34.23
N ILE A 241 -7.48 -25.66 33.67
CA ILE A 241 -6.74 -26.02 32.46
C ILE A 241 -7.35 -25.33 31.24
N PHE A 242 -8.67 -25.35 31.08
CA PHE A 242 -9.32 -24.66 29.95
C PHE A 242 -9.13 -23.14 30.02
N THR A 243 -9.11 -22.57 31.22
CA THR A 243 -8.78 -21.16 31.42
C THR A 243 -7.34 -20.84 31.02
N GLU A 244 -6.38 -21.73 31.32
CA GLU A 244 -4.99 -21.58 30.87
C GLU A 244 -4.85 -21.67 29.34
N ILE A 245 -5.57 -22.59 28.70
CA ILE A 245 -5.68 -22.66 27.23
C ILE A 245 -6.17 -21.32 26.69
N LEU A 246 -7.32 -20.82 27.15
CA LEU A 246 -7.86 -19.55 26.64
C LEU A 246 -6.92 -18.37 26.88
N LYS A 247 -6.21 -18.33 28.02
CA LYS A 247 -5.20 -17.30 28.29
C LYS A 247 -4.08 -17.32 27.25
N GLY A 248 -3.57 -18.49 26.91
CA GLY A 248 -2.59 -18.61 25.84
C GLY A 248 -3.14 -18.14 24.48
N PHE A 249 -4.45 -18.24 24.24
CA PHE A 249 -5.05 -18.02 22.92
C PHE A 249 -5.18 -16.52 22.73
N CYS A 250 -5.73 -15.87 23.76
CA CYS A 250 -5.71 -14.43 23.93
C CYS A 250 -4.30 -13.85 23.80
N LEU A 251 -3.29 -14.48 24.40
CA LEU A 251 -1.90 -14.04 24.28
C LEU A 251 -1.41 -14.05 22.83
N MET A 252 -1.67 -15.14 22.09
CA MET A 252 -1.33 -15.24 20.67
C MET A 252 -2.08 -14.18 19.83
N LEU A 253 -3.38 -13.99 20.04
CA LEU A 253 -4.16 -12.96 19.34
C LEU A 253 -3.61 -11.57 19.61
N ASN A 254 -3.25 -11.29 20.86
CA ASN A 254 -2.66 -10.02 21.27
C ASN A 254 -1.28 -9.80 20.65
N ASN A 255 -0.47 -10.84 20.51
CA ASN A 255 0.82 -10.77 19.81
C ASN A 255 0.64 -10.45 18.32
N LEU A 256 -0.29 -11.13 17.63
CA LEU A 256 -0.59 -10.84 16.23
C LEU A 256 -1.15 -9.41 16.05
N SER A 257 -1.92 -8.91 17.02
CA SER A 257 -2.51 -7.57 16.97
C SER A 257 -1.49 -6.42 16.98
N LEU A 258 -0.21 -6.71 17.23
CA LEU A 258 0.88 -5.74 17.11
C LEU A 258 1.05 -5.24 15.67
N SER A 259 0.96 -6.12 14.67
CA SER A 259 1.11 -5.78 13.25
C SER A 259 -0.20 -5.87 12.45
N PHE A 260 -1.21 -6.57 12.97
CA PHE A 260 -2.41 -6.92 12.21
C PHE A 260 -3.70 -6.46 12.92
N THR A 261 -4.74 -6.23 12.15
CA THR A 261 -6.11 -6.13 12.69
C THR A 261 -6.70 -7.53 12.74
N ILE A 262 -6.86 -8.06 13.95
CA ILE A 262 -7.37 -9.43 14.14
C ILE A 262 -8.89 -9.46 14.04
N LYS A 263 -9.41 -10.44 13.32
CA LYS A 263 -10.83 -10.78 13.26
C LYS A 263 -11.03 -12.24 13.66
N ALA A 264 -11.59 -12.44 14.85
CA ALA A 264 -11.88 -13.75 15.43
C ALA A 264 -13.41 -13.96 15.49
N PRO A 265 -14.10 -14.24 14.36
CA PRO A 265 -15.54 -14.39 14.34
C PRO A 265 -15.99 -15.64 15.12
N ILE A 266 -17.16 -15.56 15.74
CA ILE A 266 -17.78 -16.71 16.41
C ILE A 266 -18.24 -17.70 15.34
N LEU A 267 -17.76 -18.94 15.45
CA LEU A 267 -18.22 -20.06 14.62
C LEU A 267 -19.44 -20.71 15.28
N ASP A 268 -20.57 -20.72 14.59
CA ASP A 268 -21.79 -21.40 15.07
C ASP A 268 -22.01 -22.70 14.30
N ILE A 269 -21.89 -23.81 15.01
CA ILE A 269 -21.90 -25.17 14.45
C ILE A 269 -23.01 -25.93 15.16
N SER A 270 -24.18 -25.97 14.51
CA SER A 270 -25.46 -26.36 15.10
C SER A 270 -25.91 -27.79 14.78
N THR A 271 -25.17 -28.53 13.93
CA THR A 271 -25.60 -29.84 13.40
C THR A 271 -24.69 -30.99 13.83
N ASP A 272 -25.22 -32.21 13.72
CA ASP A 272 -24.56 -33.47 14.14
C ASP A 272 -23.60 -34.03 13.07
N LYS A 273 -23.52 -33.43 11.87
CA LYS A 273 -22.75 -33.95 10.74
C LYS A 273 -21.95 -32.88 9.99
N GLU A 274 -20.68 -33.17 9.75
CA GLU A 274 -19.79 -32.37 8.90
C GLU A 274 -20.29 -32.26 7.44
N SER A 275 -20.22 -31.05 6.86
CA SER A 275 -20.51 -30.80 5.45
C SER A 275 -19.95 -29.45 4.98
N TYR A 276 -19.75 -29.30 3.67
CA TYR A 276 -19.39 -28.01 3.06
C TYR A 276 -20.46 -26.93 3.28
N GLU A 277 -21.74 -27.31 3.27
CA GLU A 277 -22.86 -26.39 3.50
C GLU A 277 -22.81 -25.77 4.90
N LEU A 278 -22.50 -26.59 5.91
CA LEU A 278 -22.33 -26.14 7.29
C LEU A 278 -21.17 -25.14 7.42
N ILE A 279 -20.02 -25.44 6.81
CA ILE A 279 -18.85 -24.53 6.82
C ILE A 279 -19.17 -23.22 6.10
N CYS A 280 -19.81 -23.27 4.93
CA CYS A 280 -20.25 -22.08 4.21
C CYS A 280 -21.20 -21.20 5.05
N SER A 281 -22.05 -21.81 5.88
CA SER A 281 -22.94 -21.07 6.78
C SER A 281 -22.24 -20.48 8.01
N ALA A 282 -21.18 -21.14 8.50
CA ALA A 282 -20.41 -20.70 9.66
C ALA A 282 -19.40 -19.59 9.31
N LEU A 283 -18.86 -19.60 8.08
CA LEU A 283 -17.92 -18.58 7.62
C LEU A 283 -18.63 -17.24 7.31
N PRO A 284 -18.09 -16.09 7.72
CA PRO A 284 -18.68 -14.77 7.45
C PRO A 284 -18.36 -14.28 6.02
N LEU A 285 -18.71 -15.08 5.01
CA LEU A 285 -18.33 -14.85 3.60
C LEU A 285 -18.73 -13.47 3.08
N THR A 286 -19.91 -12.97 3.45
CA THR A 286 -20.37 -11.61 3.07
C THR A 286 -19.48 -10.51 3.65
N GLU A 287 -18.98 -10.66 4.88
CA GLU A 287 -18.07 -9.69 5.48
C GLU A 287 -16.67 -9.78 4.84
N ILE A 288 -16.20 -11.01 4.60
CA ILE A 288 -14.94 -11.28 3.91
C ILE A 288 -14.95 -10.65 2.53
N ASP A 289 -16.03 -10.79 1.76
CA ASP A 289 -16.18 -10.18 0.43
C ASP A 289 -16.05 -8.65 0.49
N ARG A 290 -16.69 -8.00 1.48
CA ARG A 290 -16.61 -6.54 1.67
C ARG A 290 -15.20 -6.06 2.05
N LYS A 291 -14.44 -6.88 2.77
CA LYS A 291 -13.10 -6.53 3.28
C LYS A 291 -11.97 -7.19 2.50
N ARG A 292 -12.27 -7.88 1.40
CA ARG A 292 -11.37 -8.78 0.69
C ARG A 292 -10.00 -8.17 0.36
N SER A 293 -9.96 -6.88 -0.01
CA SER A 293 -8.72 -6.17 -0.33
C SER A 293 -7.83 -5.84 0.88
N GLN A 294 -8.41 -5.86 2.09
CA GLN A 294 -7.75 -5.49 3.35
C GLN A 294 -7.18 -6.70 4.09
N ILE A 295 -7.65 -7.90 3.77
CA ILE A 295 -7.23 -9.15 4.42
C ILE A 295 -5.78 -9.43 4.02
N ALA A 296 -4.96 -9.96 4.93
CA ALA A 296 -3.61 -10.50 4.73
C ALA A 296 -3.65 -12.04 4.59
N ALA A 297 -4.31 -12.72 5.53
CA ALA A 297 -4.39 -14.17 5.57
C ALA A 297 -5.64 -14.69 6.30
N PHE A 298 -5.94 -15.96 6.06
CA PHE A 298 -6.82 -16.78 6.89
C PHE A 298 -5.98 -17.74 7.73
N ILE A 299 -6.18 -17.77 9.04
CA ILE A 299 -5.63 -18.78 9.94
C ILE A 299 -6.79 -19.68 10.35
N VAL A 300 -6.67 -20.97 10.07
CA VAL A 300 -7.77 -21.94 10.22
C VAL A 300 -7.32 -23.04 11.17
N ASP A 301 -8.04 -23.19 12.28
CA ASP A 301 -7.91 -24.39 13.10
C ASP A 301 -8.45 -25.61 12.37
N LEU A 302 -7.79 -26.76 12.48
CA LEU A 302 -8.28 -27.99 11.85
C LEU A 302 -9.48 -28.58 12.60
N GLU A 303 -9.51 -28.41 13.93
CA GLU A 303 -10.50 -29.06 14.79
C GLU A 303 -11.60 -28.06 15.14
N TRP A 304 -12.77 -28.15 14.50
CA TRP A 304 -13.92 -27.29 14.85
C TRP A 304 -14.98 -28.11 15.56
N LEU A 305 -15.00 -28.07 16.89
CA LEU A 305 -15.97 -28.83 17.64
C LEU A 305 -17.38 -28.19 17.56
N PRO A 306 -18.45 -29.01 17.53
CA PRO A 306 -19.81 -28.51 17.58
C PRO A 306 -20.06 -27.62 18.80
N THR A 307 -21.01 -26.71 18.67
CA THR A 307 -21.38 -25.84 19.78
C THR A 307 -21.98 -26.69 20.92
N PRO A 308 -21.37 -26.68 22.11
CA PRO A 308 -21.82 -27.57 23.18
C PRO A 308 -23.20 -27.15 23.68
N THR A 309 -24.17 -28.07 23.60
CA THR A 309 -25.46 -27.96 24.29
C THR A 309 -25.50 -28.95 25.46
N LYS A 310 -26.29 -28.66 26.51
CA LYS A 310 -26.44 -29.55 27.69
C LYS A 310 -26.87 -30.99 27.33
N ILE A 311 -27.42 -31.20 26.13
CA ILE A 311 -27.94 -32.49 25.64
C ILE A 311 -26.82 -33.33 24.98
N PHE A 312 -25.89 -32.70 24.26
CA PHE A 312 -24.80 -33.38 23.54
C PHE A 312 -23.71 -33.98 24.42
N TYR A 313 -23.52 -33.43 25.63
CA TYR A 313 -22.46 -33.83 26.55
C TYR A 313 -22.57 -35.29 27.02
N LYS A 314 -23.76 -35.92 26.97
CA LYS A 314 -24.00 -37.27 27.49
C LYS A 314 -23.53 -38.44 26.60
N ASN A 315 -23.14 -38.22 25.34
CA ASN A 315 -22.97 -39.31 24.35
C ASN A 315 -21.54 -39.46 23.75
N LYS A 316 -20.46 -39.04 24.42
CA LYS A 316 -19.11 -39.04 23.81
C LYS A 316 -18.44 -40.42 23.72
N ASN A 317 -18.17 -40.88 22.49
CA ASN A 317 -17.08 -41.81 22.14
C ASN A 317 -15.94 -41.05 21.43
N GLU A 318 -14.68 -41.42 21.64
CA GLU A 318 -13.50 -40.79 21.01
C GLU A 318 -13.55 -40.77 19.46
N GLN A 319 -14.27 -41.72 18.84
CA GLN A 319 -14.51 -41.76 17.39
C GLN A 319 -15.24 -40.51 16.86
N GLY A 320 -16.08 -39.85 17.68
CA GLY A 320 -16.79 -38.64 17.27
C GLY A 320 -15.90 -37.41 17.12
N LYS A 321 -14.80 -37.31 17.88
CA LYS A 321 -13.86 -36.16 17.79
C LYS A 321 -13.02 -36.17 16.52
N GLN A 322 -12.68 -37.36 16.00
CA GLN A 322 -11.92 -37.55 14.75
C GLN A 322 -12.68 -36.99 13.53
N GLN A 323 -14.02 -37.07 13.53
CA GLN A 323 -14.85 -36.53 12.45
C GLN A 323 -14.64 -35.01 12.28
N TRP A 324 -14.65 -34.25 13.36
CA TRP A 324 -14.63 -32.78 13.31
C TRP A 324 -13.28 -32.16 12.91
N LYS A 325 -12.23 -32.96 12.69
CA LYS A 325 -10.93 -32.51 12.15
C LYS A 325 -10.97 -32.16 10.65
N LYS A 326 -11.95 -32.68 9.91
CA LYS A 326 -12.10 -32.39 8.47
C LYS A 326 -12.74 -31.02 8.21
N MET A 327 -13.41 -30.46 9.20
CA MET A 327 -14.09 -29.17 9.11
C MET A 327 -13.13 -28.04 8.72
N GLY A 328 -11.96 -27.96 9.37
CA GLY A 328 -10.94 -26.98 9.02
C GLY A 328 -10.37 -27.20 7.61
N CYS A 329 -10.25 -28.45 7.17
CA CYS A 329 -9.84 -28.77 5.79
C CYS A 329 -10.86 -28.26 4.76
N TYR A 330 -12.16 -28.47 5.01
CA TYR A 330 -13.24 -27.93 4.16
C TYR A 330 -13.24 -26.39 4.16
N ALA A 331 -12.98 -25.76 5.31
CA ALA A 331 -12.86 -24.30 5.38
C ALA A 331 -11.67 -23.79 4.55
N ILE A 332 -10.50 -24.44 4.66
CA ILE A 332 -9.33 -24.13 3.84
C ILE A 332 -9.65 -24.27 2.35
N ASP A 333 -10.33 -25.34 1.95
CA ASP A 333 -10.73 -25.60 0.56
C ASP A 333 -11.68 -24.52 0.03
N ILE A 334 -12.74 -24.18 0.78
CA ILE A 334 -13.67 -23.09 0.41
C ILE A 334 -12.94 -21.76 0.28
N LEU A 335 -12.08 -21.42 1.25
CA LEU A 335 -11.36 -20.15 1.27
C LEU A 335 -10.33 -20.07 0.14
N SER A 336 -9.59 -21.15 -0.12
CA SER A 336 -8.54 -21.20 -1.16
C SER A 336 -9.14 -21.13 -2.57
N GLN A 337 -10.31 -21.76 -2.79
CA GLN A 337 -11.04 -21.71 -4.06
C GLN A 337 -11.71 -20.35 -4.29
N ARG A 338 -12.37 -19.78 -3.28
CA ARG A 338 -13.10 -18.50 -3.41
C ARG A 338 -12.19 -17.27 -3.38
N TYR A 339 -11.10 -17.33 -2.61
CA TYR A 339 -10.15 -16.24 -2.39
C TYR A 339 -8.72 -16.65 -2.73
N PRO A 340 -8.43 -17.07 -3.98
CA PRO A 340 -7.14 -17.63 -4.35
C PRO A 340 -5.97 -16.65 -4.23
N GLU A 341 -6.23 -15.34 -4.08
CA GLU A 341 -5.21 -14.34 -3.80
C GLU A 341 -4.81 -14.26 -2.32
N ILE A 342 -5.64 -14.75 -1.39
CA ILE A 342 -5.39 -14.71 0.06
C ILE A 342 -4.85 -16.07 0.50
N PRO A 343 -3.67 -16.15 1.14
CA PRO A 343 -3.17 -17.41 1.68
C PRO A 343 -3.97 -17.85 2.90
N SER A 344 -4.26 -19.15 2.96
CA SER A 344 -4.78 -19.83 4.14
C SER A 344 -3.63 -20.58 4.83
N PHE A 345 -3.59 -20.54 6.16
CA PHE A 345 -2.61 -21.23 6.99
C PHE A 345 -3.32 -22.12 8.01
N ILE A 346 -2.72 -23.27 8.28
CA ILE A 346 -3.18 -24.20 9.29
C ILE A 346 -2.76 -23.69 10.66
N PHE A 347 -3.63 -23.81 11.65
CA PHE A 347 -3.30 -23.69 13.06
C PHE A 347 -3.72 -24.99 13.73
N THR A 348 -2.81 -25.70 14.40
CA THR A 348 -3.18 -27.01 14.96
C THR A 348 -2.31 -27.40 16.14
N GLY A 349 -2.90 -28.13 17.09
CA GLY A 349 -2.17 -28.86 18.14
C GLY A 349 -1.70 -30.25 17.70
N LEU A 350 -2.05 -30.68 16.48
CA LEU A 350 -1.69 -31.98 15.94
C LEU A 350 -0.22 -31.98 15.48
N GLN A 351 0.49 -33.08 15.75
CA GLN A 351 1.76 -33.39 15.09
C GLN A 351 1.53 -33.56 13.58
N PRO A 352 2.57 -33.52 12.71
CA PRO A 352 2.37 -33.78 11.27
C PRO A 352 1.62 -35.10 11.09
N SER A 353 0.36 -34.98 10.67
CA SER A 353 -0.62 -36.05 10.56
C SER A 353 -1.21 -36.05 9.15
N GLU A 354 -1.97 -37.09 8.79
CA GLU A 354 -2.65 -37.17 7.49
C GLU A 354 -3.51 -35.92 7.23
N GLU A 355 -4.12 -35.36 8.28
CA GLU A 355 -4.98 -34.16 8.20
C GLU A 355 -4.20 -32.88 7.84
N VAL A 356 -2.95 -32.74 8.30
CA VAL A 356 -2.09 -31.60 7.89
C VAL A 356 -1.74 -31.71 6.41
N GLN A 357 -1.43 -32.92 5.93
CA GLN A 357 -1.15 -33.17 4.52
C GLN A 357 -2.40 -32.97 3.65
N GLU A 358 -3.57 -33.39 4.14
CA GLU A 358 -4.86 -33.15 3.51
C GLU A 358 -5.14 -31.64 3.39
N ALA A 359 -4.98 -30.88 4.47
CA ALA A 359 -5.16 -29.42 4.46
C ALA A 359 -4.18 -28.69 3.50
N LEU A 360 -2.91 -29.12 3.42
CA LEU A 360 -1.95 -28.61 2.44
C LEU A 360 -2.41 -28.91 1.01
N THR A 361 -2.96 -30.11 0.78
CA THR A 361 -3.53 -30.51 -0.52
C THR A 361 -4.77 -29.69 -0.89
N HIS A 362 -5.56 -29.28 0.10
CA HIS A 362 -6.71 -28.35 -0.06
C HIS A 362 -6.32 -26.87 -0.19
N GLY A 363 -5.02 -26.55 -0.24
CA GLY A 363 -4.52 -25.23 -0.58
C GLY A 363 -4.00 -24.39 0.58
N ALA A 364 -3.81 -24.98 1.78
CA ALA A 364 -3.05 -24.30 2.83
C ALA A 364 -1.60 -24.07 2.40
N SER A 365 -1.05 -22.91 2.77
CA SER A 365 0.31 -22.50 2.38
C SER A 365 1.38 -22.94 3.39
N TRP A 366 1.02 -23.09 4.66
CA TRP A 366 1.89 -23.47 5.77
C TRP A 366 1.05 -23.85 7.00
N GLY A 367 1.66 -24.47 8.02
CA GLY A 367 1.01 -24.73 9.31
C GLY A 367 1.78 -24.22 10.52
N PHE A 368 1.05 -23.67 11.48
CA PHE A 368 1.56 -23.22 12.77
C PHE A 368 1.13 -24.17 13.89
N GLN A 369 2.02 -24.39 14.85
CA GLN A 369 1.71 -25.21 16.03
C GLN A 369 1.05 -24.37 17.13
N LYS A 370 -0.01 -24.91 17.72
CA LYS A 370 -0.55 -24.46 19.02
C LYS A 370 0.47 -24.81 20.12
N GLU A 371 0.78 -23.88 21.03
CA GLU A 371 1.73 -24.14 22.12
C GLU A 371 1.23 -25.23 23.09
N LYS A 372 2.12 -25.80 23.92
CA LYS A 372 1.74 -26.84 24.91
C LYS A 372 0.69 -26.40 25.93
N THR A 373 0.55 -25.09 26.14
CA THR A 373 -0.50 -24.46 26.96
C THR A 373 -1.88 -24.55 26.31
N HIS A 374 -1.94 -24.91 25.02
CA HIS A 374 -3.16 -25.06 24.21
C HIS A 374 -3.59 -26.50 23.97
N HIS A 375 -2.65 -27.42 23.77
CA HIS A 375 -2.92 -28.87 23.62
C HIS A 375 -1.71 -29.72 24.04
N TYR A 376 -2.00 -30.91 24.57
CA TYR A 376 -1.01 -31.90 25.05
C TYR A 376 -0.15 -32.42 23.88
N SER A 377 1.19 -32.34 23.98
CA SER A 377 2.08 -33.06 23.03
C SER A 377 2.15 -34.55 23.40
N PRO A 378 2.10 -35.48 22.43
CA PRO A 378 2.44 -36.86 22.69
C PRO A 378 3.94 -36.97 23.02
N THR A 379 4.27 -37.80 23.99
CA THR A 379 5.65 -38.16 24.32
C THR A 379 6.26 -39.03 23.23
N GLY A 380 7.29 -38.53 22.54
CA GLY A 380 8.24 -39.34 21.76
C GLY A 380 8.03 -39.36 20.25
N SER A 381 8.63 -38.40 19.53
CA SER A 381 9.07 -38.56 18.13
C SER A 381 9.97 -37.39 17.71
N THR A 382 11.03 -37.71 16.97
CA THR A 382 12.15 -36.84 16.57
C THR A 382 11.97 -36.16 15.20
N GLU A 383 10.78 -36.16 14.60
CA GLU A 383 10.58 -35.59 13.26
C GLU A 383 9.72 -34.32 13.32
N GLN A 384 10.40 -33.17 13.15
CA GLN A 384 9.83 -31.83 13.16
C GLN A 384 9.65 -31.31 11.73
N HIS A 385 8.44 -31.40 11.17
CA HIS A 385 8.11 -30.74 9.89
C HIS A 385 7.27 -29.46 10.05
N LEU A 386 6.70 -29.20 11.23
CA LEU A 386 6.07 -27.93 11.62
C LEU A 386 6.91 -27.30 12.74
N THR A 387 7.61 -26.20 12.48
CA THR A 387 8.70 -25.72 13.36
C THR A 387 8.50 -24.34 13.98
N GLY A 388 7.41 -23.62 13.67
CA GLY A 388 7.20 -22.23 14.10
C GLY A 388 5.93 -22.00 14.92
N GLN A 389 6.05 -21.26 16.03
CA GLN A 389 4.92 -20.70 16.76
C GLN A 389 4.25 -19.57 15.97
N LEU A 390 2.92 -19.43 16.09
CA LEU A 390 2.19 -18.33 15.47
C LEU A 390 2.43 -17.03 16.22
N ASN A 391 3.24 -16.15 15.63
CA ASN A 391 3.46 -14.78 16.06
C ASN A 391 3.54 -13.89 14.81
N TYR A 392 3.55 -12.56 15.00
CA TYR A 392 3.50 -11.63 13.88
C TYR A 392 4.70 -11.76 12.91
N ILE A 393 5.91 -12.05 13.42
CA ILE A 393 7.14 -12.20 12.63
C ILE A 393 7.07 -13.46 11.77
N ASN A 394 6.74 -14.59 12.40
CA ASN A 394 6.64 -15.86 11.71
C ASN A 394 5.51 -15.80 10.68
N LEU A 395 4.38 -15.16 10.99
CA LEU A 395 3.30 -14.97 10.02
C LEU A 395 3.77 -14.14 8.81
N GLU A 396 4.47 -13.03 9.03
CA GLU A 396 5.01 -12.20 7.95
C GLU A 396 5.99 -12.97 7.05
N HIS A 397 6.92 -13.74 7.65
CA HIS A 397 7.82 -14.61 6.89
C HIS A 397 7.06 -15.63 6.05
N GLN A 398 6.00 -16.25 6.59
CA GLN A 398 5.20 -17.20 5.84
C GLN A 398 4.33 -16.52 4.77
N LEU A 399 3.91 -15.27 4.96
CA LEU A 399 3.25 -14.48 3.92
C LEU A 399 4.18 -14.26 2.72
N VAL A 400 5.43 -13.84 2.97
CA VAL A 400 6.44 -13.68 1.91
C VAL A 400 6.68 -15.00 1.19
N ARG A 401 6.86 -16.10 1.93
CA ARG A 401 7.04 -17.43 1.33
C ARG A 401 5.83 -17.86 0.51
N ALA A 402 4.61 -17.66 1.01
CA ALA A 402 3.39 -18.02 0.29
C ALA A 402 3.28 -17.26 -1.04
N VAL A 403 3.63 -15.97 -1.06
CA VAL A 403 3.69 -15.17 -2.29
C VAL A 403 4.75 -15.69 -3.25
N ASN A 404 5.95 -16.01 -2.76
CA ASN A 404 7.04 -16.52 -3.59
C ASN A 404 6.74 -17.90 -4.18
N VAL A 405 6.09 -18.79 -3.44
CA VAL A 405 5.63 -20.08 -3.97
C VAL A 405 4.56 -19.87 -5.05
N ARG A 406 3.64 -18.93 -4.83
CA ARG A 406 2.49 -18.71 -5.70
C ARG A 406 2.83 -17.95 -6.98
N TYR A 407 3.71 -16.96 -6.89
CA TYR A 407 3.99 -15.99 -7.95
C TYR A 407 5.47 -15.90 -8.30
N GLY A 408 6.37 -16.46 -7.49
CA GLY A 408 7.81 -16.31 -7.69
C GLY A 408 8.31 -16.84 -9.03
N SER A 409 9.17 -16.05 -9.65
CA SER A 409 10.01 -16.46 -10.76
C SER A 409 11.16 -17.38 -10.29
N TYR A 410 11.99 -17.80 -11.23
CA TYR A 410 13.17 -18.61 -10.91
C TYR A 410 14.21 -17.82 -10.10
N GLN A 411 14.84 -18.47 -9.12
CA GLN A 411 15.91 -17.86 -8.31
C GLN A 411 17.12 -17.47 -9.16
N THR A 412 17.47 -18.31 -10.13
CA THR A 412 18.50 -18.05 -11.15
C THR A 412 17.85 -17.95 -12.53
N VAL A 413 18.56 -17.46 -13.55
CA VAL A 413 18.06 -17.43 -14.93
C VAL A 413 18.20 -18.83 -15.54
N PRO A 414 17.13 -19.62 -15.74
CA PRO A 414 17.27 -21.01 -16.18
C PRO A 414 17.60 -21.12 -17.68
N PHE A 415 17.10 -20.18 -18.50
CA PHE A 415 17.22 -20.20 -19.96
C PHE A 415 17.85 -18.90 -20.49
N PRO A 416 19.16 -18.67 -20.27
CA PRO A 416 19.79 -17.39 -20.56
C PRO A 416 19.76 -17.03 -22.06
N LYS A 417 19.59 -17.99 -22.96
CA LYS A 417 19.54 -17.78 -24.42
C LYS A 417 18.12 -17.58 -24.97
N GLN A 418 17.08 -17.82 -24.17
CA GLN A 418 15.68 -17.79 -24.62
C GLN A 418 15.24 -16.39 -25.05
N LEU A 419 15.62 -15.36 -24.28
CA LEU A 419 15.40 -13.96 -24.62
C LEU A 419 16.73 -13.32 -25.01
N ARG A 420 16.96 -13.14 -26.31
CA ARG A 420 18.11 -12.37 -26.82
C ARG A 420 17.72 -10.91 -26.94
N LEU A 421 18.31 -10.09 -26.08
CA LEU A 421 18.04 -8.65 -26.00
C LEU A 421 19.02 -7.80 -26.82
N ASP A 422 19.75 -8.40 -27.77
CA ASP A 422 20.61 -7.65 -28.70
C ASP A 422 19.81 -6.56 -29.44
N SER A 423 20.35 -5.34 -29.51
CA SER A 423 19.65 -4.13 -29.97
C SER A 423 19.38 -4.06 -31.49
N ASN A 424 19.36 -5.22 -32.16
CA ASN A 424 19.31 -5.36 -33.61
C ASN A 424 17.93 -5.01 -34.21
N THR A 425 16.85 -5.05 -33.42
CA THR A 425 15.50 -4.68 -33.87
C THR A 425 14.96 -3.43 -33.18
N VAL A 426 14.01 -2.73 -33.82
CA VAL A 426 13.36 -1.52 -33.25
C VAL A 426 12.61 -1.88 -31.97
N ALA A 427 11.84 -2.97 -31.96
CA ALA A 427 11.09 -3.42 -30.79
C ALA A 427 12.00 -3.73 -29.59
N LYS A 428 13.12 -4.43 -29.80
CA LYS A 428 14.08 -4.71 -28.73
C LYS A 428 14.69 -3.43 -28.15
N ARG A 429 15.09 -2.47 -29.00
CA ARG A 429 15.59 -1.16 -28.54
C ARG A 429 14.55 -0.38 -27.74
N GLN A 430 13.30 -0.36 -28.21
CA GLN A 430 12.21 0.31 -27.50
C GLN A 430 11.94 -0.34 -26.14
N LEU A 431 11.97 -1.68 -26.06
CA LEU A 431 11.79 -2.42 -24.82
C LEU A 431 12.90 -2.10 -23.82
N LEU A 432 14.16 -2.15 -24.24
CA LEU A 432 15.31 -1.81 -23.39
C LEU A 432 15.22 -0.37 -22.86
N ASN A 433 14.87 0.57 -23.73
CA ASN A 433 14.69 1.97 -23.34
C ASN A 433 13.56 2.15 -22.31
N LYS A 434 12.42 1.47 -22.51
CA LYS A 434 11.27 1.51 -21.59
C LYS A 434 11.59 0.93 -20.22
N LEU A 435 12.40 -0.13 -20.17
CA LEU A 435 12.82 -0.78 -18.92
C LEU A 435 14.07 -0.15 -18.29
N GLY A 436 14.65 0.89 -18.89
CA GLY A 436 15.85 1.54 -18.36
C GLY A 436 17.15 0.72 -18.47
N ILE A 437 17.17 -0.33 -19.30
CA ILE A 437 18.31 -1.25 -19.42
C ILE A 437 19.34 -0.66 -20.39
N LYS A 438 20.39 -0.03 -19.84
CA LYS A 438 21.41 0.72 -20.61
C LYS A 438 22.45 -0.17 -21.34
N GLN A 439 22.84 -1.29 -20.75
CA GLN A 439 23.80 -2.23 -21.32
C GLN A 439 23.40 -3.68 -21.03
N LEU A 440 23.64 -4.56 -22.00
CA LEU A 440 23.33 -5.99 -21.97
C LEU A 440 24.42 -6.77 -21.23
N GLU A 441 24.79 -6.32 -20.06
CA GLU A 441 25.66 -7.11 -19.19
C GLU A 441 24.83 -8.25 -18.61
N THR A 442 25.42 -9.45 -18.60
CA THR A 442 24.81 -10.67 -18.04
C THR A 442 24.49 -10.55 -16.54
N GLU A 443 25.04 -9.52 -15.87
CA GLU A 443 24.94 -9.30 -14.43
C GLU A 443 23.96 -8.19 -14.00
N ASN A 444 23.42 -7.38 -14.93
CA ASN A 444 22.46 -6.35 -14.53
C ASN A 444 21.15 -6.99 -14.02
N PHE A 445 20.77 -6.68 -12.77
CA PHE A 445 19.55 -7.18 -12.14
C PHE A 445 18.31 -6.99 -13.01
N GLN A 446 18.09 -5.83 -13.62
CA GLN A 446 16.91 -5.57 -14.46
C GLN A 446 16.84 -6.52 -15.67
N SER A 447 18.00 -6.81 -16.28
CA SER A 447 18.15 -7.76 -17.38
C SER A 447 17.88 -9.19 -16.90
N GLN A 448 18.37 -9.56 -15.72
CA GLN A 448 18.10 -10.88 -15.13
C GLN A 448 16.64 -11.04 -14.72
N ALA A 449 16.03 -10.03 -14.10
CA ALA A 449 14.63 -9.98 -13.72
C ALA A 449 13.74 -10.17 -14.96
N LEU A 450 13.98 -9.41 -16.03
CA LEU A 450 13.27 -9.59 -17.30
C LEU A 450 13.40 -11.02 -17.83
N ARG A 451 14.61 -11.60 -17.85
CA ARG A 451 14.81 -12.98 -18.31
C ARG A 451 14.11 -14.01 -17.42
N LYS A 452 14.10 -13.82 -16.10
CA LYS A 452 13.39 -14.68 -15.13
C LYS A 452 11.87 -14.61 -15.36
N LEU A 453 11.33 -13.42 -15.58
CA LEU A 453 9.92 -13.21 -15.93
C LEU A 453 9.56 -13.94 -17.22
N ILE A 454 10.32 -13.72 -18.30
CA ILE A 454 10.07 -14.35 -19.60
C ILE A 454 10.20 -15.88 -19.52
N ALA A 455 11.22 -16.41 -18.84
CA ALA A 455 11.39 -17.85 -18.65
C ALA A 455 10.21 -18.49 -17.92
N LYS A 456 9.63 -17.79 -16.95
CA LYS A 456 8.47 -18.27 -16.19
C LYS A 456 7.15 -18.09 -16.95
N LEU A 457 7.05 -17.08 -17.81
CA LEU A 457 5.90 -16.88 -18.72
C LEU A 457 5.87 -17.92 -19.85
N PHE A 458 7.04 -18.32 -20.37
CA PHE A 458 7.17 -19.22 -21.51
C PHE A 458 8.13 -20.39 -21.22
N PRO A 459 7.79 -21.31 -20.30
CA PRO A 459 8.71 -22.37 -19.89
C PRO A 459 9.03 -23.39 -21.01
N THR A 460 8.20 -23.47 -22.06
CA THR A 460 8.34 -24.44 -23.15
C THR A 460 8.90 -23.86 -24.46
N ALA A 461 9.14 -22.55 -24.52
CA ALA A 461 9.66 -21.90 -25.71
C ALA A 461 11.20 -21.98 -25.75
N ASP A 462 11.78 -22.32 -26.89
CA ASP A 462 13.23 -22.29 -27.12
C ASP A 462 13.73 -20.84 -27.24
N SER A 463 12.92 -19.97 -27.85
CA SER A 463 13.18 -18.53 -27.91
C SER A 463 11.90 -17.71 -27.82
N VAL A 464 12.02 -16.48 -27.32
CA VAL A 464 10.93 -15.50 -27.23
C VAL A 464 11.39 -14.19 -27.86
N GLU A 465 10.66 -13.71 -28.86
CA GLU A 465 11.03 -12.52 -29.61
C GLU A 465 10.03 -11.39 -29.39
N PRO A 466 10.47 -10.20 -28.90
CA PRO A 466 9.63 -9.01 -28.87
C PRO A 466 9.35 -8.53 -30.30
N VAL A 467 8.07 -8.41 -30.63
CA VAL A 467 7.62 -8.09 -31.99
C VAL A 467 7.17 -6.63 -32.11
N LYS A 468 6.39 -6.13 -31.13
CA LYS A 468 5.91 -4.74 -31.08
C LYS A 468 5.93 -4.25 -29.63
N VAL A 469 6.45 -3.06 -29.39
CA VAL A 469 6.40 -2.40 -28.07
C VAL A 469 5.43 -1.23 -28.15
N LEU A 470 4.50 -1.16 -27.21
CA LEU A 470 3.59 -0.01 -27.10
C LEU A 470 4.34 1.12 -26.39
N THR A 471 4.66 2.17 -27.12
CA THR A 471 5.47 3.28 -26.61
C THR A 471 4.63 4.33 -25.87
N SER A 472 3.32 4.30 -26.03
CA SER A 472 2.35 5.29 -25.54
C SER A 472 1.18 4.62 -24.82
N GLY A 473 0.63 5.31 -23.81
CA GLY A 473 -0.36 4.78 -22.87
C GLY A 473 -0.04 5.22 -21.43
N LYS A 474 -1.05 5.37 -20.56
CA LYS A 474 -0.90 5.88 -19.17
C LYS A 474 -0.98 4.78 -18.11
N SER A 475 -0.42 3.61 -18.37
CA SER A 475 -0.21 2.62 -17.31
C SER A 475 1.00 2.99 -16.44
N GLN A 476 0.96 2.63 -15.15
CA GLN A 476 2.17 2.62 -14.31
C GLN A 476 3.14 1.48 -14.69
N ALA A 477 2.79 0.65 -15.67
CA ALA A 477 3.70 -0.34 -16.21
C ALA A 477 4.94 0.30 -16.83
N GLN A 478 6.10 -0.24 -16.49
CA GLN A 478 7.37 0.13 -17.12
C GLN A 478 7.37 -0.26 -18.60
N ALA A 479 6.77 -1.38 -18.99
CA ALA A 479 6.69 -1.80 -20.40
C ALA A 479 5.45 -2.64 -20.74
N THR A 480 4.91 -2.41 -21.94
CA THR A 480 3.83 -3.20 -22.57
C THR A 480 4.22 -3.57 -23.99
N PHE A 481 4.17 -4.86 -24.34
CA PHE A 481 4.71 -5.33 -25.61
C PHE A 481 4.15 -6.69 -26.03
N PHE A 482 4.23 -7.00 -27.32
CA PHE A 482 3.87 -8.28 -27.90
C PHE A 482 5.11 -9.14 -28.09
N VAL A 483 5.01 -10.42 -27.77
CA VAL A 483 6.06 -11.40 -28.03
C VAL A 483 5.55 -12.59 -28.81
N THR A 484 6.42 -13.15 -29.65
CA THR A 484 6.20 -14.42 -30.32
C THR A 484 7.15 -15.46 -29.72
N PRO A 485 6.61 -16.51 -29.06
CA PRO A 485 7.41 -17.66 -28.63
C PRO A 485 7.64 -18.63 -29.80
N ILE A 486 8.79 -19.30 -29.81
CA ILE A 486 9.18 -20.30 -30.81
C ILE A 486 9.58 -21.58 -30.07
N SER A 487 9.13 -22.75 -30.52
CA SER A 487 9.46 -24.06 -29.94
C SER A 487 9.63 -25.09 -31.05
N GLN A 488 10.74 -25.82 -31.08
CA GLN A 488 11.03 -26.85 -32.09
C GLN A 488 10.84 -26.37 -33.55
N GLU A 489 11.25 -25.13 -33.84
CA GLU A 489 11.06 -24.42 -35.12
C GLU A 489 9.61 -23.99 -35.44
N ASP A 490 8.63 -24.40 -34.63
CA ASP A 490 7.24 -23.94 -34.75
C ASP A 490 7.03 -22.62 -34.02
N GLN A 491 6.39 -21.67 -34.71
CA GLN A 491 5.94 -20.42 -34.12
C GLN A 491 4.70 -20.68 -33.26
N LEU A 492 4.79 -20.36 -31.98
CA LEU A 492 3.65 -20.41 -31.06
C LEU A 492 2.87 -19.10 -31.12
N ALA A 493 1.62 -19.14 -30.66
CA ALA A 493 0.74 -17.98 -30.69
C ALA A 493 1.31 -16.80 -29.88
N THR A 494 1.34 -15.62 -30.51
CA THR A 494 1.83 -14.37 -29.93
C THR A 494 1.05 -13.99 -28.66
N ARG A 495 1.72 -13.33 -27.73
CA ARG A 495 1.16 -12.91 -26.44
C ARG A 495 1.42 -11.44 -26.17
N PHE A 496 0.46 -10.79 -25.52
CA PHE A 496 0.65 -9.44 -24.98
C PHE A 496 1.18 -9.55 -23.54
N ILE A 497 2.31 -8.90 -23.27
CA ILE A 497 2.98 -8.87 -21.98
C ILE A 497 2.94 -7.47 -21.42
N LYS A 498 2.71 -7.39 -20.11
CA LYS A 498 2.85 -6.18 -19.33
C LYS A 498 3.81 -6.42 -18.17
N ILE A 499 4.80 -5.53 -18.02
CA ILE A 499 5.77 -5.55 -16.93
C ILE A 499 5.62 -4.25 -16.15
N GLY A 500 5.45 -4.41 -14.84
CA GLY A 500 5.02 -3.38 -13.90
C GLY A 500 5.76 -3.45 -12.58
N SER A 501 5.57 -2.46 -11.70
CA SER A 501 5.75 -2.70 -10.27
C SER A 501 4.86 -3.85 -9.83
N TRP A 502 5.32 -4.66 -8.88
CA TRP A 502 4.52 -5.77 -8.38
C TRP A 502 3.14 -5.31 -7.87
N PHE A 503 3.09 -4.16 -7.20
CA PHE A 503 1.84 -3.58 -6.71
C PHE A 503 0.87 -3.20 -7.84
N SER A 504 1.36 -2.57 -8.92
CA SER A 504 0.55 -2.21 -10.10
C SER A 504 0.04 -3.46 -10.83
N ILE A 505 0.89 -4.47 -11.01
CA ILE A 505 0.54 -5.75 -11.64
C ILE A 505 -0.52 -6.50 -10.83
N GLN A 506 -0.38 -6.54 -9.50
CA GLN A 506 -1.42 -7.11 -8.66
C GLN A 506 -2.75 -6.35 -8.79
N LYS A 507 -2.71 -5.02 -8.82
CA LYS A 507 -3.91 -4.19 -8.93
C LYS A 507 -4.70 -4.53 -10.20
N GLU A 508 -4.01 -4.62 -11.33
CA GLU A 508 -4.62 -5.01 -12.59
C GLU A 508 -5.12 -6.45 -12.58
N TYR A 509 -4.34 -7.40 -12.06
CA TYR A 509 -4.77 -8.80 -11.96
C TYR A 509 -6.06 -8.94 -11.15
N LEU A 510 -6.14 -8.26 -9.99
CA LEU A 510 -7.32 -8.28 -9.14
C LEU A 510 -8.53 -7.60 -9.82
N ALA A 511 -8.30 -6.48 -10.51
CA ALA A 511 -9.36 -5.80 -11.25
C ALA A 511 -9.88 -6.64 -12.42
N TYR A 512 -8.99 -7.34 -13.13
CA TYR A 512 -9.36 -8.27 -14.19
C TYR A 512 -10.21 -9.43 -13.63
N GLN A 513 -9.75 -10.11 -12.58
CA GLN A 513 -10.46 -11.25 -11.99
C GLN A 513 -11.85 -10.87 -11.45
N ARG A 514 -11.98 -9.67 -10.86
CA ARG A 514 -13.23 -9.23 -10.21
C ARG A 514 -14.20 -8.55 -11.15
N VAL A 515 -13.67 -7.79 -12.11
CA VAL A 515 -14.46 -6.89 -12.92
C VAL A 515 -14.50 -7.34 -14.37
N ILE A 516 -13.35 -7.49 -15.02
CA ILE A 516 -13.31 -7.77 -16.45
C ILE A 516 -13.77 -9.19 -16.77
N GLN A 517 -13.13 -10.21 -16.18
CA GLN A 517 -13.39 -11.62 -16.52
C GLN A 517 -14.86 -12.04 -16.32
N PRO A 518 -15.58 -11.63 -15.26
CA PRO A 518 -16.99 -12.01 -15.11
C PRO A 518 -17.96 -11.25 -16.01
N ARG A 519 -17.52 -10.13 -16.61
CA ARG A 519 -18.38 -9.15 -17.31
C ARG A 519 -18.14 -9.10 -18.82
N LEU A 520 -16.91 -9.37 -19.26
CA LEU A 520 -16.47 -9.25 -20.64
C LEU A 520 -15.72 -10.52 -21.07
N ASN A 521 -16.43 -11.39 -21.79
CA ASN A 521 -15.89 -12.64 -22.33
C ASN A 521 -15.40 -12.51 -23.79
N SER A 522 -15.65 -11.38 -24.45
CA SER A 522 -15.32 -11.10 -25.85
C SER A 522 -14.73 -9.70 -26.01
N TYR A 523 -13.83 -9.52 -26.98
CA TYR A 523 -13.15 -8.23 -27.28
C TYR A 523 -12.33 -7.65 -26.11
N THR A 524 -11.85 -8.53 -25.23
CA THR A 524 -10.95 -8.21 -24.12
C THR A 524 -9.71 -9.10 -24.15
N ALA A 525 -8.59 -8.56 -23.66
CA ALA A 525 -7.40 -9.33 -23.41
C ALA A 525 -7.61 -10.22 -22.18
N ASN A 526 -7.50 -11.54 -22.36
CA ASN A 526 -7.68 -12.53 -21.29
C ASN A 526 -6.35 -12.86 -20.62
N ILE A 527 -6.26 -12.67 -19.31
CA ILE A 527 -5.09 -13.10 -18.53
C ILE A 527 -5.02 -14.63 -18.57
N ILE A 528 -3.92 -15.18 -19.07
CA ILE A 528 -3.77 -16.63 -19.29
C ILE A 528 -3.36 -17.34 -18.01
N GLN A 529 -2.59 -16.67 -17.15
CA GLN A 529 -2.04 -17.25 -15.93
C GLN A 529 -1.88 -16.21 -14.82
N LYS A 530 -1.69 -16.70 -13.60
CA LYS A 530 -1.36 -15.87 -12.43
C LYS A 530 -0.13 -14.99 -12.72
N PRO A 531 -0.06 -13.78 -12.14
CA PRO A 531 1.07 -12.88 -12.34
C PRO A 531 2.36 -13.51 -11.82
N ILE A 532 3.50 -13.08 -12.36
CA ILE A 532 4.82 -13.55 -11.91
C ILE A 532 5.55 -12.40 -11.24
N LEU A 533 6.25 -12.71 -10.15
CA LEU A 533 7.05 -11.82 -9.32
C LEU A 533 8.54 -12.14 -9.48
N THR A 534 9.36 -11.11 -9.64
CA THR A 534 10.81 -11.21 -9.37
C THR A 534 11.12 -10.53 -8.05
N GLU A 535 11.76 -11.23 -7.14
CA GLU A 535 12.34 -10.62 -5.96
C GLU A 535 13.38 -9.57 -6.41
N GLY A 536 13.25 -8.35 -5.89
CA GLY A 536 14.24 -7.29 -6.06
C GLY A 536 15.57 -7.71 -5.43
N ASP A 537 16.70 -7.33 -6.01
CA ASP A 537 17.96 -7.24 -5.26
C ASP A 537 17.80 -6.17 -4.16
N SER A 538 18.69 -6.19 -3.15
CA SER A 538 18.64 -5.39 -1.91
C SER A 538 18.48 -3.88 -2.14
N GLY A 539 17.24 -3.44 -2.38
CA GLY A 539 16.85 -2.03 -2.56
C GLY A 539 15.91 -1.72 -3.71
N GLN A 540 15.69 -2.65 -4.64
CA GLN A 540 14.85 -2.38 -5.80
C GLN A 540 13.37 -2.72 -5.56
N MET A 541 12.48 -2.00 -6.26
CA MET A 541 11.05 -2.32 -6.23
C MET A 541 10.82 -3.65 -6.96
N PRO A 542 10.12 -4.62 -6.34
CA PRO A 542 9.84 -5.90 -6.99
C PRO A 542 9.06 -5.70 -8.29
N TRP A 543 9.46 -6.40 -9.35
CA TRP A 543 8.76 -6.37 -10.63
C TRP A 543 7.72 -7.48 -10.72
N GLY A 544 6.62 -7.16 -11.39
CA GLY A 544 5.59 -8.11 -11.77
C GLY A 544 5.48 -8.24 -13.29
N ALA A 545 4.94 -9.36 -13.77
CA ALA A 545 4.51 -9.51 -15.15
C ALA A 545 3.12 -10.16 -15.29
N LEU A 546 2.36 -9.71 -16.28
CA LEU A 546 1.13 -10.31 -16.77
C LEU A 546 1.26 -10.73 -18.22
N MET A 547 0.60 -11.81 -18.57
CA MET A 547 0.51 -12.32 -19.93
C MET A 547 -0.95 -12.51 -20.32
N TYR A 548 -1.28 -11.93 -21.47
CA TYR A 548 -2.61 -11.92 -22.03
C TYR A 548 -2.68 -12.71 -23.34
N SER A 549 -3.81 -13.38 -23.54
CA SER A 549 -4.29 -13.86 -24.82
C SER A 549 -5.33 -12.88 -25.34
N LEU A 550 -5.23 -12.50 -26.61
CA LEU A 550 -6.31 -11.77 -27.27
C LEU A 550 -7.20 -12.80 -27.95
N ALA A 551 -8.31 -13.14 -27.30
CA ALA A 551 -9.27 -14.11 -27.82
C ALA A 551 -9.86 -13.60 -29.15
N GLY A 552 -9.88 -14.46 -30.17
CA GLY A 552 -10.47 -14.17 -31.49
C GLY A 552 -9.52 -13.59 -32.54
N LEU A 553 -8.26 -13.30 -32.20
CA LEU A 553 -7.30 -12.72 -33.15
C LEU A 553 -6.48 -13.81 -33.90
N PRO A 554 -6.43 -13.79 -35.24
CA PRO A 554 -5.42 -14.53 -36.00
C PRO A 554 -4.03 -13.87 -35.82
N GLU A 555 -2.98 -14.59 -36.21
CA GLU A 555 -1.53 -14.35 -35.97
C GLU A 555 -0.96 -12.97 -36.43
N ASP A 556 -1.79 -12.05 -36.92
CA ASP A 556 -1.38 -10.77 -37.50
C ASP A 556 -1.30 -9.61 -36.49
N TYR A 557 -0.68 -9.87 -35.34
CA TYR A 557 -0.49 -8.89 -34.26
C TYR A 557 0.38 -7.69 -34.69
N ASN A 558 1.21 -7.87 -35.73
CA ASN A 558 2.00 -6.81 -36.36
C ASN A 558 1.14 -5.67 -36.90
N ASN A 559 -0.06 -6.01 -37.38
CA ASN A 559 -0.97 -5.07 -38.01
C ASN A 559 -2.01 -4.48 -37.05
N LEU A 560 -1.95 -4.82 -35.75
CA LEU A 560 -2.76 -4.15 -34.73
C LEU A 560 -2.42 -2.66 -34.69
N LYS A 561 -3.44 -1.82 -34.87
CA LYS A 561 -3.33 -0.37 -34.77
C LYS A 561 -4.11 0.13 -33.57
N SER A 562 -3.52 0.98 -32.76
CA SER A 562 -4.28 1.68 -31.72
C SER A 562 -5.25 2.68 -32.35
N LEU A 563 -6.28 3.08 -31.60
CA LEU A 563 -7.18 4.15 -32.05
C LEU A 563 -6.39 5.44 -32.32
N HIS A 564 -5.34 5.71 -31.56
CA HIS A 564 -4.43 6.83 -31.83
C HIS A 564 -3.77 6.73 -33.21
N GLU A 565 -3.19 5.56 -33.55
CA GLU A 565 -2.57 5.32 -34.87
C GLU A 565 -3.60 5.46 -36.02
N LEU A 566 -4.85 5.03 -35.79
CA LEU A 566 -5.93 5.22 -36.78
C LEU A 566 -6.29 6.70 -36.95
N PHE A 567 -6.38 7.48 -35.86
CA PHE A 567 -6.60 8.91 -35.97
C PHE A 567 -5.48 9.59 -36.78
N GLU A 568 -4.22 9.25 -36.53
CA GLU A 568 -3.08 9.80 -37.29
C GLU A 568 -3.17 9.47 -38.80
N GLN A 569 -3.67 8.28 -39.16
CA GLN A 569 -3.74 7.82 -40.55
C GLN A 569 -4.93 8.36 -41.34
N TYR A 570 -6.04 8.69 -40.68
CA TYR A 570 -7.31 8.98 -41.34
C TYR A 570 -7.82 10.40 -41.15
N MET A 571 -7.40 11.13 -40.11
CA MET A 571 -7.99 12.44 -39.81
C MET A 571 -7.79 13.48 -40.92
N GLU A 572 -6.68 13.44 -41.66
CA GLU A 572 -6.42 14.38 -42.76
C GLU A 572 -7.17 14.02 -44.06
N LYS A 573 -7.79 12.84 -44.14
CA LYS A 573 -8.51 12.38 -45.34
C LYS A 573 -9.94 12.88 -45.33
N LEU A 574 -10.44 13.24 -46.50
CA LEU A 574 -11.84 13.60 -46.70
C LEU A 574 -12.70 12.34 -46.47
N GLY A 575 -13.65 12.40 -45.53
CA GLY A 575 -14.44 11.22 -45.10
C GLY A 575 -13.73 10.29 -44.10
N GLY A 576 -12.55 10.68 -43.58
CA GLY A 576 -11.83 9.89 -42.57
C GLY A 576 -12.60 9.73 -41.25
N ASP A 577 -13.49 10.67 -40.94
CA ASP A 577 -14.47 10.59 -39.87
C ASP A 577 -15.37 9.36 -39.98
N ILE A 578 -15.89 9.05 -41.18
CA ILE A 578 -16.80 7.91 -41.39
C ILE A 578 -16.13 6.60 -40.97
N PHE A 579 -14.89 6.39 -41.39
CA PHE A 579 -14.11 5.20 -41.06
C PHE A 579 -13.84 5.05 -39.56
N LEU A 580 -13.53 6.16 -38.88
CA LEU A 580 -13.27 6.17 -37.44
C LEU A 580 -14.56 6.03 -36.63
N LEU A 581 -15.64 6.67 -37.07
CA LEU A 581 -16.95 6.61 -36.43
C LEU A 581 -17.51 5.20 -36.46
N GLU A 582 -17.46 4.50 -37.58
CA GLU A 582 -17.91 3.11 -37.67
C GLU A 582 -17.21 2.24 -36.59
N ARG A 583 -15.88 2.35 -36.52
CA ARG A 583 -15.06 1.59 -35.57
C ARG A 583 -15.34 1.94 -34.12
N LEU A 584 -15.36 3.23 -33.84
CA LEU A 584 -15.59 3.72 -32.49
C LEU A 584 -17.00 3.38 -32.02
N SER A 585 -18.03 3.65 -32.83
CA SER A 585 -19.42 3.31 -32.52
C SER A 585 -19.59 1.81 -32.26
N ASN A 586 -19.01 0.95 -33.09
CA ASN A 586 -19.05 -0.50 -32.87
C ASN A 586 -18.36 -0.90 -31.56
N THR A 587 -17.26 -0.25 -31.18
CA THR A 587 -16.57 -0.51 -29.90
C THR A 587 -17.37 0.00 -28.70
N LEU A 588 -17.94 1.20 -28.80
CA LEU A 588 -18.79 1.80 -27.77
C LEU A 588 -20.02 0.91 -27.53
N GLU A 589 -20.69 0.47 -28.59
CA GLU A 589 -21.95 -0.29 -28.51
C GLU A 589 -21.75 -1.78 -28.18
N ASN A 590 -20.72 -2.44 -28.70
CA ASN A 590 -20.55 -3.89 -28.54
C ASN A 590 -19.62 -4.28 -27.38
N VAL A 591 -18.82 -3.35 -26.85
CA VAL A 591 -17.85 -3.64 -25.78
C VAL A 591 -18.14 -2.81 -24.54
N LEU A 592 -18.12 -1.48 -24.66
CA LEU A 592 -18.27 -0.61 -23.49
C LEU A 592 -19.70 -0.57 -22.94
N LEU A 593 -20.73 -0.54 -23.80
CA LEU A 593 -22.12 -0.53 -23.33
C LEU A 593 -22.47 -1.80 -22.51
N PRO A 594 -22.16 -3.03 -22.97
CA PRO A 594 -22.33 -4.22 -22.15
C PRO A 594 -21.51 -4.18 -20.86
N PHE A 595 -20.27 -3.69 -20.94
CA PHE A 595 -19.41 -3.55 -19.77
C PHE A 595 -20.06 -2.67 -18.70
N TYR A 596 -20.52 -1.48 -19.08
CA TYR A 596 -21.19 -0.52 -18.20
C TYR A 596 -22.48 -1.08 -17.58
N GLN A 597 -23.19 -1.97 -18.29
CA GLN A 597 -24.49 -2.51 -17.87
C GLN A 597 -24.39 -3.81 -17.05
N SER A 598 -23.20 -4.41 -16.93
CA SER A 598 -23.01 -5.73 -16.32
C SER A 598 -22.89 -5.67 -14.78
N GLY A 599 -23.91 -6.18 -14.08
CA GLY A 599 -23.88 -6.47 -12.63
C GLY A 599 -24.24 -5.29 -11.70
N ILE A 600 -25.55 -4.99 -11.56
CA ILE A 600 -26.18 -4.11 -10.54
C ILE A 600 -25.69 -2.64 -10.64
N SER A 601 -26.44 -1.59 -10.99
CA SER A 601 -27.87 -1.25 -11.05
C SER A 601 -28.03 -0.09 -12.04
N LYS A 602 -29.14 -0.01 -12.78
CA LYS A 602 -29.50 1.11 -13.68
C LYS A 602 -29.74 2.45 -12.94
N SER A 603 -29.37 2.55 -11.66
CA SER A 603 -29.70 3.67 -10.78
C SER A 603 -28.66 4.77 -10.85
N VAL A 604 -29.17 5.99 -10.97
CA VAL A 604 -28.44 7.18 -10.55
C VAL A 604 -28.17 7.06 -9.05
N ILE A 605 -26.93 7.24 -8.63
CA ILE A 605 -26.52 7.14 -7.22
C ILE A 605 -25.88 8.46 -6.79
N SER A 606 -26.22 8.88 -5.57
CA SER A 606 -25.65 10.05 -4.91
C SER A 606 -24.42 9.63 -4.10
N LYS A 607 -23.25 10.23 -4.39
CA LYS A 607 -22.00 10.05 -3.62
C LYS A 607 -21.27 11.39 -3.50
N PRO A 608 -20.35 11.55 -2.54
CA PRO A 608 -19.53 12.75 -2.42
C PRO A 608 -18.74 13.04 -3.70
N LEU A 609 -18.55 14.33 -4.02
CA LEU A 609 -17.79 14.79 -5.17
C LEU A 609 -16.39 14.16 -5.22
N GLY A 610 -15.71 14.07 -4.07
CA GLY A 610 -14.40 13.43 -3.98
C GLY A 610 -14.42 11.94 -4.31
N TYR A 611 -15.51 11.24 -3.98
CA TYR A 611 -15.64 9.81 -4.25
C TYR A 611 -15.61 9.56 -5.75
N TRP A 612 -16.31 10.42 -6.49
CA TRP A 612 -16.30 10.41 -7.93
C TRP A 612 -14.97 10.92 -8.50
N LEU A 613 -14.60 12.17 -8.22
CA LEU A 613 -13.52 12.85 -8.94
C LEU A 613 -12.11 12.54 -8.42
N GLY A 614 -11.99 11.96 -7.22
CA GLY A 614 -10.72 11.84 -6.49
C GLY A 614 -9.64 11.08 -7.25
N ASP A 615 -10.00 10.07 -8.04
CA ASP A 615 -9.02 9.32 -8.84
C ASP A 615 -8.53 10.04 -10.10
N ILE A 616 -9.25 11.07 -10.52
CA ILE A 616 -8.95 11.87 -11.71
C ILE A 616 -8.14 13.11 -11.33
N LEU A 617 -8.61 13.83 -10.32
CA LEU A 617 -7.98 15.07 -9.86
C LEU A 617 -6.61 14.78 -9.21
N PRO A 618 -5.64 15.71 -9.30
CA PRO A 618 -4.40 15.58 -8.54
C PRO A 618 -4.69 15.31 -7.04
N PRO A 619 -3.80 14.61 -6.31
CA PRO A 619 -3.93 14.45 -4.87
C PRO A 619 -4.25 15.79 -4.20
N LEU A 620 -5.33 15.84 -3.41
CA LEU A 620 -5.82 17.05 -2.77
C LEU A 620 -4.83 17.55 -1.71
N TYR A 621 -4.05 16.64 -1.12
CA TYR A 621 -2.98 17.00 -0.22
C TYR A 621 -1.68 16.35 -0.66
N THR A 622 -0.59 17.06 -0.41
CA THR A 622 0.77 16.54 -0.49
C THR A 622 1.45 16.71 0.86
N GLY A 623 2.43 15.89 1.17
CA GLY A 623 3.15 16.00 2.44
C GLY A 623 4.36 15.09 2.51
N VAL A 624 4.95 15.06 3.70
CA VAL A 624 6.10 14.23 4.04
C VAL A 624 5.69 13.23 5.12
N LEU A 625 6.00 11.97 4.87
CA LEU A 625 5.86 10.87 5.80
C LEU A 625 6.90 11.04 6.91
N ILE A 626 6.49 11.05 8.17
CA ILE A 626 7.44 11.17 9.28
C ILE A 626 8.17 9.83 9.46
N PRO A 627 9.52 9.80 9.43
CA PRO A 627 10.29 8.59 9.66
C PRO A 627 10.10 8.08 11.10
N LEU A 628 9.96 6.76 11.24
CA LEU A 628 9.69 6.14 12.54
C LEU A 628 10.92 6.14 13.45
N THR A 629 12.11 6.13 12.86
CA THR A 629 13.42 6.18 13.54
C THR A 629 13.60 7.44 14.39
N LEU A 630 12.81 8.46 14.10
CA LEU A 630 12.90 9.78 14.70
C LEU A 630 11.71 10.11 15.59
N THR A 631 10.70 9.23 15.70
CA THR A 631 9.46 9.56 16.41
C THR A 631 9.45 8.94 17.82
N PRO A 632 9.64 9.73 18.91
CA PRO A 632 9.35 9.27 20.26
C PRO A 632 7.91 8.75 20.36
N LEU A 633 7.69 7.67 21.12
CA LEU A 633 6.34 7.12 21.33
C LEU A 633 5.39 8.18 21.91
N GLU A 634 5.92 9.08 22.74
CA GLU A 634 5.24 10.24 23.28
C GLU A 634 4.70 11.18 22.19
N ILE A 635 5.34 11.34 21.03
CA ILE A 635 4.81 12.15 19.91
C ILE A 635 3.67 11.43 19.18
N ILE A 636 3.70 10.09 19.12
CA ILE A 636 2.60 9.27 18.57
C ILE A 636 1.36 9.35 19.48
N GLU A 637 1.56 9.45 20.80
CA GLU A 637 0.50 9.50 21.82
C GLU A 637 0.04 10.94 22.16
N GLN A 638 0.94 11.93 22.11
CA GLN A 638 0.68 13.37 22.35
C GLN A 638 0.34 14.15 21.08
N ALA A 639 0.14 13.48 19.93
CA ALA A 639 -0.53 14.09 18.79
C ALA A 639 -2.01 14.35 19.16
N THR A 640 -2.23 15.33 20.03
CA THR A 640 -3.53 15.76 20.55
C THR A 640 -4.32 16.53 19.50
N ASP A 641 -3.65 17.09 18.49
CA ASP A 641 -4.26 17.65 17.28
C ASP A 641 -4.28 16.65 16.12
N ALA A 642 -4.55 15.37 16.43
CA ALA A 642 -4.75 14.37 15.41
C ALA A 642 -5.89 14.81 14.48
N ILE A 643 -5.59 14.93 13.19
CA ILE A 643 -6.61 14.74 12.16
C ILE A 643 -6.85 13.23 12.07
N ALA A 644 -7.30 12.66 13.19
CA ALA A 644 -7.96 11.39 13.18
C ALA A 644 -9.22 11.65 12.37
N LEU A 645 -9.15 11.36 11.07
CA LEU A 645 -10.37 11.17 10.32
C LEU A 645 -11.11 10.08 11.06
N ILE A 646 -12.30 10.47 11.53
CA ILE A 646 -13.25 9.61 12.20
C ILE A 646 -13.61 8.54 11.19
N SER A 647 -12.79 7.51 11.11
CA SER A 647 -13.21 6.26 10.50
C SER A 647 -14.36 5.79 11.37
N PRO A 648 -15.54 5.50 10.81
CA PRO A 648 -16.68 5.07 11.60
C PRO A 648 -16.26 3.87 12.42
N THR A 649 -16.14 4.07 13.74
CA THR A 649 -16.16 2.98 14.69
C THR A 649 -17.52 2.35 14.55
N SER A 650 -17.54 1.11 14.05
CA SER A 650 -18.57 0.11 14.26
C SER A 650 -20.03 0.57 14.17
N GLN A 651 -20.70 0.13 13.10
CA GLN A 651 -22.11 -0.27 13.13
C GLN A 651 -23.09 0.78 13.69
N THR A 652 -23.52 1.79 12.91
CA THR A 652 -24.93 2.28 12.87
C THR A 652 -25.19 3.55 12.05
N ASP A 653 -24.21 4.39 11.68
CA ASP A 653 -24.54 5.67 11.04
C ASP A 653 -24.71 5.58 9.52
N SER A 654 -25.76 6.23 9.00
CA SER A 654 -25.98 6.39 7.56
C SER A 654 -24.74 7.04 6.91
N ASN A 655 -24.26 6.48 5.78
CA ASN A 655 -23.04 6.94 5.08
C ASN A 655 -22.99 8.47 4.89
N THR A 656 -24.15 9.11 4.66
CA THR A 656 -24.28 10.57 4.50
C THR A 656 -23.82 11.37 5.72
N VAL A 657 -24.17 10.96 6.95
CA VAL A 657 -23.74 11.66 8.18
C VAL A 657 -22.23 11.57 8.35
N THR A 658 -21.64 10.40 8.07
CA THR A 658 -20.18 10.20 8.13
C THR A 658 -19.45 11.09 7.11
N TRP A 659 -19.98 11.23 5.89
CA TRP A 659 -19.41 12.11 4.87
C TRP A 659 -19.39 13.58 5.30
N GLN A 660 -20.51 14.05 5.87
CA GLN A 660 -20.64 15.44 6.33
C GLN A 660 -19.67 15.76 7.45
N LEU A 661 -19.58 14.89 8.47
CA LEU A 661 -18.62 15.05 9.57
C LEU A 661 -17.18 15.06 9.07
N THR A 662 -16.83 14.15 8.15
CA THR A 662 -15.49 14.08 7.55
C THR A 662 -15.17 15.35 6.76
N SER A 663 -16.14 15.88 6.01
CA SER A 663 -15.97 17.13 5.25
C SER A 663 -15.77 18.35 6.15
N LEU A 664 -16.43 18.39 7.31
CA LEU A 664 -16.21 19.45 8.31
C LEU A 664 -14.80 19.39 8.88
N THR A 665 -14.31 18.20 9.23
CA THR A 665 -12.93 18.01 9.71
C THR A 665 -11.90 18.46 8.67
N LEU A 666 -12.11 18.15 7.39
CA LEU A 666 -11.24 18.61 6.30
C LEU A 666 -11.28 20.13 6.11
N THR A 667 -12.44 20.76 6.30
CA THR A 667 -12.57 22.23 6.21
C THR A 667 -11.80 22.91 7.35
N GLN A 668 -11.91 22.37 8.57
CA GLN A 668 -11.14 22.83 9.73
C GLN A 668 -9.63 22.67 9.48
N LEU A 669 -9.20 21.53 8.93
CA LEU A 669 -7.82 21.33 8.53
C LEU A 669 -7.36 22.41 7.54
N ASN A 670 -8.12 22.66 6.48
CA ASN A 670 -7.75 23.66 5.48
C ASN A 670 -7.62 25.06 6.10
N SER A 671 -8.52 25.45 7.01
CA SER A 671 -8.40 26.73 7.73
C SER A 671 -7.14 26.82 8.58
N GLN A 672 -6.73 25.73 9.22
CA GLN A 672 -5.52 25.68 10.04
C GLN A 672 -4.25 25.69 9.20
N LEU A 673 -4.22 24.98 8.06
CA LEU A 673 -3.12 25.06 7.11
C LEU A 673 -3.02 26.48 6.53
N GLN A 674 -4.15 27.14 6.29
CA GLN A 674 -4.18 28.51 5.80
C GLN A 674 -3.63 29.50 6.83
N SER A 675 -4.01 29.41 8.11
CA SER A 675 -3.41 30.27 9.15
C SER A 675 -1.91 30.05 9.27
N GLN A 676 -1.44 28.80 9.15
CA GLN A 676 0.00 28.51 9.11
C GLN A 676 0.72 29.11 7.90
N ARG A 677 0.05 29.23 6.74
CA ARG A 677 0.62 29.91 5.56
C ARG A 677 0.87 31.39 5.86
N GLU A 678 -0.11 32.06 6.46
CA GLU A 678 -0.05 33.49 6.78
C GLU A 678 1.06 33.80 7.81
N ASP A 679 1.32 32.89 8.75
CA ASP A 679 2.42 33.02 9.71
C ASP A 679 3.81 32.70 9.10
N CYS A 680 3.89 31.86 8.06
CA CYS A 680 5.14 31.40 7.44
C CYS A 680 5.63 32.25 6.26
N ASP A 681 4.94 33.35 5.91
CA ASP A 681 5.21 34.18 4.72
C ASP A 681 6.51 35.04 4.80
N LYS A 682 7.52 34.55 5.53
CA LYS A 682 8.91 34.99 5.46
C LYS A 682 9.80 33.84 4.94
N ASN A 683 9.88 33.72 3.62
CA ASN A 683 10.99 33.09 2.86
C ASN A 683 11.33 31.59 3.04
N SER A 684 10.46 30.72 3.55
CA SER A 684 10.76 29.26 3.51
C SER A 684 9.87 28.50 2.52
N ILE A 685 10.36 28.37 1.29
CA ILE A 685 9.99 27.25 0.44
C ILE A 685 10.47 26.00 1.17
N LEU A 686 9.61 25.00 1.34
CA LEU A 686 10.05 23.66 1.70
C LEU A 686 10.97 23.18 0.57
N GLU A 687 12.28 23.43 0.68
CA GLU A 687 13.28 22.63 -0.04
C GLU A 687 13.02 21.16 0.29
N PRO A 688 13.28 20.21 -0.63
CA PRO A 688 13.12 18.79 -0.33
C PRO A 688 13.89 18.50 0.97
N LEU A 689 13.15 18.27 2.05
CA LEU A 689 13.68 18.10 3.39
C LEU A 689 14.41 16.76 3.40
N HIS A 690 15.68 16.80 3.03
CA HIS A 690 16.58 15.65 3.03
C HIS A 690 17.12 15.35 4.44
N ASP A 691 16.94 16.27 5.39
CA ASP A 691 17.46 16.15 6.75
C ASP A 691 16.35 15.84 7.77
N ASP A 692 16.40 14.61 8.25
CA ASP A 692 15.55 13.94 9.23
C ASP A 692 15.19 14.76 10.48
N ILE A 693 16.14 15.55 10.98
CA ILE A 693 15.98 16.31 12.23
C ILE A 693 15.13 17.58 12.01
N SER A 694 15.22 18.18 10.83
CA SER A 694 14.58 19.47 10.53
C SER A 694 13.05 19.41 10.46
N ILE A 695 12.48 18.22 10.20
CA ILE A 695 11.01 17.98 10.20
C ILE A 695 10.45 18.00 11.63
N LEU A 696 11.25 17.59 12.62
CA LEU A 696 10.82 17.55 14.02
C LEU A 696 10.95 18.90 14.72
N GLU A 697 11.93 19.71 14.32
CA GLU A 697 12.23 21.02 14.94
C GLU A 697 11.33 22.15 14.43
N LYS A 698 10.75 22.00 13.23
CA LYS A 698 9.84 23.00 12.67
C LYS A 698 8.42 22.86 13.24
N PRO A 699 7.68 23.96 13.45
CA PRO A 699 6.34 23.96 14.06
C PRO A 699 5.25 23.48 13.08
N TYR A 700 5.53 22.47 12.25
CA TYR A 700 4.56 21.92 11.32
C TYR A 700 3.52 21.08 12.05
N LYS A 701 2.27 21.18 11.61
CA LYS A 701 1.19 20.37 12.16
C LYS A 701 1.37 18.91 11.73
N ARG A 702 1.55 18.03 12.72
CA ARG A 702 1.63 16.59 12.54
C ARG A 702 0.23 16.00 12.50
N ILE A 703 -0.02 15.12 11.55
CA ILE A 703 -1.34 14.52 11.32
C ILE A 703 -1.24 13.00 11.34
N LEU A 704 -2.17 12.35 12.03
CA LEU A 704 -2.27 10.90 12.08
C LEU A 704 -3.30 10.43 11.04
N LEU A 705 -2.84 9.84 9.96
CA LEU A 705 -3.69 9.24 8.93
C LEU A 705 -3.98 7.79 9.30
N PHE A 706 -5.21 7.53 9.72
CA PHE A 706 -5.68 6.21 10.15
C PHE A 706 -6.83 5.71 9.28
N ASN A 707 -6.81 4.42 8.91
CA ASN A 707 -7.81 3.77 8.03
C ASN A 707 -7.91 4.35 6.62
N TRP A 708 -6.82 4.93 6.13
CA TRP A 708 -6.68 5.30 4.73
C TRP A 708 -6.24 4.09 3.90
N CYS A 709 -6.72 3.98 2.66
CA CYS A 709 -6.37 2.91 1.74
C CYS A 709 -5.05 3.23 1.02
N LEU A 710 -4.10 2.30 1.04
CA LEU A 710 -2.93 2.37 0.18
C LEU A 710 -3.32 2.13 -1.28
N SER A 711 -3.07 3.10 -2.16
CA SER A 711 -3.41 3.03 -3.58
C SER A 711 -2.20 3.12 -4.52
N GLY A 712 -1.03 3.48 -4.02
CA GLY A 712 0.20 3.55 -4.81
C GLY A 712 1.43 3.56 -3.91
N VAL A 713 2.50 2.94 -4.40
CA VAL A 713 3.83 2.92 -3.76
C VAL A 713 4.85 2.97 -4.87
N GLU A 714 5.77 3.92 -4.79
CA GLU A 714 6.82 4.10 -5.79
C GLU A 714 8.12 4.55 -5.11
N TRP A 715 9.26 4.05 -5.58
CA TRP A 715 10.57 4.63 -5.29
C TRP A 715 11.50 4.41 -6.48
N GLU A 716 12.35 5.40 -6.75
CA GLU A 716 13.24 5.39 -7.91
C GLU A 716 14.48 4.54 -7.69
N GLU A 717 14.86 3.79 -8.72
CA GLU A 717 16.10 3.03 -8.77
C GLU A 717 17.29 3.98 -8.96
N GLY A 718 18.23 3.98 -8.01
CA GLY A 718 19.42 4.84 -8.05
C GLY A 718 19.22 6.24 -7.44
N ASN A 719 18.01 6.59 -7.01
CA ASN A 719 17.74 7.78 -6.20
C ASN A 719 17.50 7.37 -4.75
N PRO A 720 18.55 7.32 -3.90
CA PRO A 720 18.43 6.84 -2.52
C PRO A 720 17.63 7.79 -1.61
N LYS A 721 17.23 8.97 -2.11
CA LYS A 721 16.74 10.06 -1.28
C LYS A 721 15.22 10.17 -1.17
N GLU A 722 14.44 9.66 -2.12
CA GLU A 722 13.00 9.92 -2.13
C GLU A 722 12.16 8.78 -2.75
N GLY A 723 11.22 8.27 -1.97
CA GLY A 723 10.09 7.46 -2.42
C GLY A 723 8.76 8.15 -2.11
N SER A 724 7.65 7.56 -2.55
CA SER A 724 6.32 8.06 -2.24
C SER A 724 5.26 6.97 -2.08
N ILE A 725 4.20 7.32 -1.34
CA ILE A 725 2.96 6.54 -1.24
C ILE A 725 1.76 7.42 -1.56
N ILE A 726 0.72 6.81 -2.12
CA ILE A 726 -0.59 7.45 -2.34
C ILE A 726 -1.61 6.77 -1.45
N LEU A 727 -2.26 7.58 -0.62
CA LEU A 727 -3.34 7.17 0.27
C LEU A 727 -4.67 7.71 -0.23
N VAL A 728 -5.74 6.91 -0.10
CA VAL A 728 -7.10 7.26 -0.53
C VAL A 728 -8.08 7.12 0.62
N HIS A 729 -8.93 8.13 0.81
CA HIS A 729 -9.98 8.08 1.81
C HIS A 729 -11.08 7.12 1.33
N PRO A 730 -11.43 6.06 2.09
CA PRO A 730 -12.33 5.01 1.60
C PRO A 730 -13.75 5.51 1.28
N GLN A 731 -14.23 6.54 1.99
CA GLN A 731 -15.58 7.10 1.80
C GLN A 731 -15.64 8.33 0.88
N LEU A 732 -14.68 9.26 1.01
CA LEU A 732 -14.65 10.50 0.26
C LEU A 732 -13.83 10.40 -1.04
N GLY A 733 -13.11 9.32 -1.31
CA GLY A 733 -12.24 9.18 -2.50
C GLY A 733 -11.08 10.18 -2.63
N ILE A 734 -10.90 11.07 -1.65
CA ILE A 734 -9.83 12.07 -1.60
C ILE A 734 -8.48 11.36 -1.52
N ARG A 735 -7.47 11.90 -2.20
CA ARG A 735 -6.11 11.33 -2.22
C ARG A 735 -5.09 12.23 -1.56
N ILE A 736 -4.10 11.61 -0.92
CA ILE A 736 -2.93 12.24 -0.33
C ILE A 736 -1.68 11.59 -0.90
N LEU A 737 -0.75 12.40 -1.40
CA LEU A 737 0.59 11.96 -1.79
C LEU A 737 1.57 12.27 -0.66
N LEU A 738 2.20 11.24 -0.10
CA LEU A 738 3.21 11.40 0.94
C LEU A 738 4.57 10.96 0.40
N ARG A 739 5.55 11.86 0.50
CA ARG A 739 6.94 11.61 0.14
C ARG A 739 7.73 11.22 1.39
N GLY A 740 8.79 10.45 1.24
CA GLY A 740 9.62 10.05 2.36
C GLY A 740 10.92 9.43 1.90
N GLN A 741 11.78 9.06 2.84
CA GLN A 741 13.02 8.36 2.50
C GLN A 741 12.71 7.02 1.83
N THR A 742 13.44 6.71 0.75
CA THR A 742 13.30 5.45 0.01
C THR A 742 13.41 4.23 0.92
N GLN A 743 14.34 4.26 1.87
CA GLN A 743 14.55 3.16 2.80
C GLN A 743 13.36 2.95 3.75
N ASP A 744 12.81 4.01 4.33
CA ASP A 744 11.63 3.94 5.21
C ASP A 744 10.41 3.41 4.45
N ILE A 745 10.17 3.93 3.24
CA ILE A 745 9.07 3.48 2.39
C ILE A 745 9.24 2.01 1.99
N ARG A 746 10.45 1.59 1.62
CA ARG A 746 10.74 0.19 1.28
C ARG A 746 10.47 -0.74 2.47
N LEU A 747 10.86 -0.35 3.67
CA LEU A 747 10.68 -1.19 4.86
C LEU A 747 9.20 -1.28 5.27
N ARG A 748 8.43 -0.19 5.14
CA ARG A 748 7.01 -0.13 5.52
C ARG A 748 6.04 -0.62 4.44
N PHE A 749 6.38 -0.44 3.17
CA PHE A 749 5.49 -0.64 2.02
C PHE A 749 6.14 -1.44 0.87
N GLY A 750 7.29 -2.08 1.10
CA GLY A 750 7.98 -2.91 0.10
C GLY A 750 7.71 -4.42 0.22
N ALA A 751 6.85 -4.85 1.14
CA ALA A 751 6.49 -6.26 1.28
C ALA A 751 5.83 -6.81 0.00
N THR A 752 6.20 -8.02 -0.42
CA THR A 752 5.66 -8.65 -1.63
C THR A 752 4.23 -9.16 -1.43
N TRP A 753 3.76 -9.32 -0.19
CA TRP A 753 2.39 -9.74 0.10
C TRP A 753 1.38 -8.61 0.17
N LEU A 754 1.82 -7.36 -0.06
CA LEU A 754 0.94 -6.20 -0.09
C LEU A 754 -0.08 -6.29 -1.21
N ARG A 755 -1.27 -5.77 -0.92
CA ARG A 755 -2.37 -5.62 -1.87
C ARG A 755 -2.85 -4.17 -1.94
N PRO A 756 -3.40 -3.75 -3.09
CA PRO A 756 -4.11 -2.49 -3.19
C PRO A 756 -5.29 -2.42 -2.23
N ASN A 757 -5.54 -1.22 -1.71
CA ASN A 757 -6.62 -0.91 -0.76
C ASN A 757 -6.48 -1.54 0.64
N MET A 758 -5.28 -1.96 1.04
CA MET A 758 -4.97 -2.25 2.44
C MET A 758 -4.94 -0.95 3.25
N PHE A 759 -5.42 -1.02 4.50
CA PHE A 759 -5.42 0.15 5.37
C PHE A 759 -4.06 0.45 5.95
N VAL A 760 -3.81 1.73 6.18
CA VAL A 760 -2.59 2.24 6.82
C VAL A 760 -2.90 3.01 8.10
N LYS A 761 -1.88 3.10 8.95
CA LYS A 761 -1.81 4.00 10.10
C LYS A 761 -0.47 4.72 10.02
N VAL A 762 -0.43 5.97 9.56
CA VAL A 762 0.83 6.70 9.34
C VAL A 762 0.77 8.11 9.93
N LEU A 763 1.91 8.58 10.43
CA LEU A 763 2.09 9.98 10.85
C LEU A 763 2.74 10.77 9.71
N ALA A 764 2.20 11.94 9.40
CA ALA A 764 2.67 12.77 8.30
C ALA A 764 2.65 14.26 8.67
N CYS A 765 3.45 15.06 7.99
CA CYS A 765 3.33 16.51 7.94
C CYS A 765 2.80 16.89 6.56
N LEU A 766 1.67 17.58 6.48
CA LEU A 766 1.18 18.07 5.20
C LEU A 766 1.98 19.29 4.74
N ASP A 767 2.20 19.40 3.44
CA ASP A 767 2.79 20.59 2.85
C ASP A 767 1.84 21.77 3.07
N THR A 768 2.38 22.92 3.46
CA THR A 768 1.56 24.12 3.56
C THR A 768 0.94 24.46 2.21
N GLN A 769 1.59 24.18 1.07
CA GLN A 769 1.00 24.33 -0.26
C GLN A 769 1.10 23.03 -1.06
N ASN A 770 -0.01 22.66 -1.71
CA ASN A 770 -0.08 21.44 -2.51
C ASN A 770 0.89 21.47 -3.71
N GLN A 771 1.85 20.54 -3.73
CA GLN A 771 2.87 20.49 -4.76
C GLN A 771 2.36 20.03 -6.14
N GLU A 772 1.35 19.15 -6.18
CA GLU A 772 0.80 18.65 -7.44
C GLU A 772 -0.01 19.73 -8.15
N PHE A 773 -0.78 20.53 -7.40
CA PHE A 773 -1.46 21.71 -7.96
C PHE A 773 -0.46 22.79 -8.37
N ARG A 774 0.63 23.01 -7.61
CA ARG A 774 1.71 23.93 -8.00
C ARG A 774 2.39 23.52 -9.30
N LYS A 775 2.58 22.22 -9.57
CA LYS A 775 3.13 21.75 -10.87
C LYS A 775 2.24 22.16 -12.03
N ILE A 776 0.92 22.04 -11.87
CA ILE A 776 -0.06 22.49 -12.88
C ILE A 776 -0.01 24.01 -13.03
N ASP A 777 -0.07 24.75 -11.92
CA ASP A 777 -0.03 26.21 -11.89
C ASP A 777 1.24 26.74 -12.58
N LYS A 778 2.40 26.20 -12.20
CA LYS A 778 3.70 26.52 -12.80
C LYS A 778 3.72 26.23 -14.29
N ASN A 779 3.29 25.03 -14.72
CA ASN A 779 3.27 24.68 -16.14
C ASN A 779 2.37 25.62 -16.95
N ILE A 780 1.20 26.00 -16.43
CA ILE A 780 0.32 26.97 -17.10
C ILE A 780 1.00 28.35 -17.17
N LYS A 781 1.55 28.84 -16.04
CA LYS A 781 2.17 30.17 -15.94
C LYS A 781 3.41 30.34 -16.82
N GLU A 782 4.30 29.34 -16.86
CA GLU A 782 5.47 29.33 -17.74
C GLU A 782 5.04 29.46 -19.21
N ASN A 783 3.92 28.84 -19.58
CA ASN A 783 3.37 28.93 -20.93
C ASN A 783 2.63 30.25 -21.20
N ILE A 784 1.98 30.86 -20.20
CA ILE A 784 1.39 32.21 -20.32
C ILE A 784 2.47 33.23 -20.69
N SER A 785 3.64 33.17 -20.05
CA SER A 785 4.75 34.09 -20.34
C SER A 785 5.31 33.97 -21.76
N ILE A 786 5.10 32.84 -22.43
CA ILE A 786 5.58 32.59 -23.80
C ILE A 786 4.62 33.17 -24.85
N ILE A 787 3.33 33.35 -24.51
CA ILE A 787 2.26 33.58 -25.49
C ILE A 787 1.89 35.08 -25.65
N ASP A 788 2.70 36.02 -25.15
CA ASP A 788 2.41 37.46 -25.16
C ASP A 788 0.98 37.80 -24.66
N ALA A 789 0.40 36.92 -23.82
CA ALA A 789 -0.97 37.03 -23.36
C ALA A 789 -1.13 38.14 -22.31
N LEU A 790 -0.03 38.65 -21.74
CA LEU A 790 -0.02 39.71 -20.72
C LEU A 790 0.58 40.99 -21.32
N PRO A 791 -0.06 42.17 -21.17
CA PRO A 791 0.60 43.43 -21.49
C PRO A 791 1.82 43.62 -20.57
N ASN A 792 2.89 44.22 -21.09
CA ASN A 792 4.19 44.52 -20.44
C ASN A 792 4.14 45.33 -19.11
N LYS A 793 2.98 45.46 -18.46
CA LYS A 793 2.85 46.12 -17.15
C LYS A 793 3.21 45.14 -16.03
N THR A 794 4.38 45.41 -15.45
CA THR A 794 5.09 44.76 -14.34
C THR A 794 4.35 44.74 -12.98
N SER A 795 3.02 44.80 -12.92
CA SER A 795 2.29 44.98 -11.65
C SER A 795 1.26 43.90 -11.31
N CYS A 796 1.10 42.84 -12.10
CA CYS A 796 0.15 41.76 -11.79
C CYS A 796 0.81 40.74 -10.86
N SER A 797 0.22 40.47 -9.69
CA SER A 797 0.73 39.47 -8.77
C SER A 797 0.63 38.06 -9.37
N GLU A 798 1.47 37.12 -8.91
CA GLU A 798 1.49 35.73 -9.42
C GLU A 798 0.14 35.02 -9.32
N SER A 799 -0.72 35.38 -8.37
CA SER A 799 -2.08 34.83 -8.22
C SER A 799 -3.09 35.43 -9.20
N GLU A 800 -2.84 36.63 -9.74
CA GLU A 800 -3.75 37.34 -10.65
C GLU A 800 -3.64 36.88 -12.11
N LYS A 801 -2.52 36.26 -12.50
CA LYS A 801 -2.25 35.83 -13.88
C LYS A 801 -3.27 34.83 -14.43
N LEU A 802 -3.69 33.85 -13.62
CA LEU A 802 -4.68 32.85 -14.05
C LEU A 802 -6.09 33.43 -14.17
N THR A 803 -6.48 34.32 -13.26
CA THR A 803 -7.76 35.04 -13.32
C THR A 803 -7.79 35.96 -14.53
N TYR A 804 -6.67 36.64 -14.81
CA TYR A 804 -6.52 37.46 -16.01
C TYR A 804 -6.67 36.63 -17.29
N LEU A 805 -6.07 35.42 -17.35
CA LEU A 805 -6.21 34.52 -18.50
C LEU A 805 -7.68 34.20 -18.83
N LEU A 806 -8.48 33.85 -17.81
CA LEU A 806 -9.91 33.58 -17.99
C LEU A 806 -10.66 34.83 -18.44
N ARG A 807 -10.37 35.99 -17.83
CA ARG A 807 -10.98 37.26 -18.20
C ARG A 807 -10.67 37.67 -19.65
N VAL A 808 -9.44 37.49 -20.11
CA VAL A 808 -9.09 37.77 -21.51
C VAL A 808 -9.86 36.83 -22.44
N PHE A 809 -9.96 35.55 -22.11
CA PHE A 809 -10.78 34.61 -22.88
C PHE A 809 -12.26 35.03 -22.90
N GLU A 810 -12.81 35.51 -21.79
CA GLU A 810 -14.17 36.03 -21.69
C GLU A 810 -14.37 37.29 -22.55
N ASP A 811 -13.50 38.28 -22.40
CA ASP A 811 -13.57 39.57 -23.09
C ASP A 811 -13.46 39.38 -24.62
N GLU A 812 -12.52 38.54 -25.07
CA GLU A 812 -12.30 38.24 -26.50
C GLU A 812 -13.47 37.51 -27.16
N ASN A 813 -14.23 36.74 -26.38
CA ASN A 813 -15.38 35.97 -26.84
C ASN A 813 -16.73 36.57 -26.39
N GLN A 814 -16.72 37.78 -25.82
CA GLN A 814 -17.91 38.52 -25.39
C GLN A 814 -18.79 37.75 -24.39
N LEU A 815 -18.18 37.01 -23.46
CA LEU A 815 -18.86 36.22 -22.44
C LEU A 815 -19.36 37.04 -21.23
N ASN A 816 -19.49 38.36 -21.37
CA ASN A 816 -19.69 39.39 -20.33
C ASN A 816 -20.83 39.19 -19.30
N LYS A 817 -21.61 38.10 -19.37
CA LYS A 817 -22.66 37.72 -18.40
C LYS A 817 -22.33 36.48 -17.57
N GLN A 818 -21.20 35.82 -17.81
CA GLN A 818 -20.79 34.56 -17.14
C GLN A 818 -19.28 34.58 -16.85
N SER A 819 -18.90 34.79 -15.58
CA SER A 819 -17.49 34.70 -15.19
C SER A 819 -17.11 33.24 -14.95
N LEU A 820 -16.33 32.67 -15.86
CA LEU A 820 -15.77 31.33 -15.79
C LEU A 820 -15.03 31.13 -14.46
N ARG A 821 -15.37 30.03 -13.80
CA ARG A 821 -14.74 29.67 -12.52
C ARG A 821 -13.37 29.07 -12.78
N SER A 822 -12.38 29.50 -12.00
CA SER A 822 -11.05 28.88 -12.04
C SER A 822 -11.12 27.43 -11.57
N PRO A 823 -10.59 26.45 -12.34
CA PRO A 823 -10.44 25.07 -11.90
C PRO A 823 -9.69 24.91 -10.57
N PHE A 824 -8.71 25.77 -10.29
CA PHE A 824 -8.02 25.77 -8.99
C PHE A 824 -8.95 26.15 -7.83
N GLN A 825 -9.91 27.05 -8.06
CA GLN A 825 -10.95 27.42 -7.09
C GLN A 825 -12.09 26.40 -7.01
N ALA A 826 -12.24 25.51 -7.99
CA ALA A 826 -13.29 24.50 -8.01
C ALA A 826 -12.81 23.13 -7.51
N PHE A 827 -11.52 22.84 -7.62
CA PHE A 827 -10.94 21.53 -7.27
C PHE A 827 -9.76 21.62 -6.28
N GLY A 828 -9.19 22.78 -6.01
CA GLY A 828 -8.02 22.90 -5.12
C GLY A 828 -8.36 22.94 -3.62
N ASP A 829 -7.34 23.23 -2.79
CA ASP A 829 -7.46 23.30 -1.33
C ASP A 829 -8.49 24.34 -0.85
N ASN A 830 -8.69 25.42 -1.62
CA ASN A 830 -9.67 26.48 -1.38
C ASN A 830 -10.95 26.29 -2.21
N SER A 831 -11.33 25.03 -2.44
CA SER A 831 -12.44 24.70 -3.32
C SER A 831 -13.76 25.30 -2.85
N SER A 832 -14.43 26.01 -3.75
CA SER A 832 -15.84 26.40 -3.63
C SER A 832 -16.80 25.21 -3.61
N LEU A 833 -16.37 24.07 -4.15
CA LEU A 833 -17.09 22.80 -4.05
C LEU A 833 -16.57 22.01 -2.86
N LEU A 834 -17.43 21.74 -1.89
CA LEU A 834 -17.08 20.85 -0.79
C LEU A 834 -16.93 19.43 -1.34
N TYR A 835 -15.77 18.80 -1.11
CA TYR A 835 -15.53 17.42 -1.55
C TYR A 835 -16.49 16.39 -0.93
N GLY A 836 -17.11 16.74 0.20
CA GLY A 836 -18.21 15.99 0.84
C GLY A 836 -19.59 16.23 0.22
N GLN A 837 -19.76 17.22 -0.67
CA GLN A 837 -21.03 17.50 -1.33
C GLN A 837 -21.42 16.32 -2.22
N GLU A 838 -22.65 15.85 -2.05
CA GLU A 838 -23.15 14.77 -2.87
C GLU A 838 -23.47 15.24 -4.31
N ILE A 839 -23.07 14.42 -5.28
CA ILE A 839 -23.49 14.56 -6.67
C ILE A 839 -24.06 13.24 -7.17
N GLU A 840 -25.08 13.36 -8.02
CA GLU A 840 -25.68 12.24 -8.72
C GLU A 840 -24.85 11.84 -9.93
N GLY A 841 -24.55 10.54 -10.04
CA GLY A 841 -23.86 9.95 -11.19
C GLY A 841 -24.41 8.58 -11.53
N ARG A 842 -24.25 8.17 -12.79
CA ARG A 842 -24.55 6.80 -13.23
C ARG A 842 -23.37 5.91 -12.90
N GLU A 843 -23.59 5.05 -11.91
CA GLU A 843 -22.62 4.04 -11.48
C GLU A 843 -22.62 2.85 -12.45
N GLY A 844 -21.44 2.32 -12.74
CA GLY A 844 -21.25 1.07 -13.46
C GLY A 844 -19.80 0.59 -13.35
N ALA A 845 -19.54 -0.59 -13.92
CA ALA A 845 -18.16 -1.05 -14.10
C ALA A 845 -17.48 -0.14 -15.12
N ILE A 846 -16.33 0.44 -14.79
CA ILE A 846 -15.60 1.36 -15.68
C ILE A 846 -14.18 0.88 -15.93
N HIS A 847 -13.64 1.26 -17.08
CA HIS A 847 -12.26 0.97 -17.46
C HIS A 847 -11.28 1.81 -16.62
N GLY A 848 -11.66 3.06 -16.33
CA GLY A 848 -10.94 3.99 -15.47
C GLY A 848 -9.71 4.65 -16.11
N ASP A 849 -9.16 4.05 -17.18
CA ASP A 849 -8.11 4.65 -18.01
C ASP A 849 -8.27 4.36 -19.50
N LEU A 850 -9.44 4.70 -20.05
CA LEU A 850 -9.77 4.49 -21.47
C LEU A 850 -9.01 5.48 -22.39
N ASN A 851 -7.72 5.23 -22.59
CA ASN A 851 -6.86 6.00 -23.51
C ASN A 851 -7.00 5.54 -24.96
N LEU A 852 -6.66 6.42 -25.92
CA LEU A 852 -6.61 6.10 -27.36
C LEU A 852 -5.67 4.92 -27.67
N ASN A 853 -4.58 4.78 -26.93
CA ASN A 853 -3.62 3.69 -27.12
C ASN A 853 -4.07 2.35 -26.52
N ASN A 854 -5.09 2.38 -25.66
CA ASN A 854 -5.62 1.20 -24.96
C ASN A 854 -6.77 0.53 -25.73
N ILE A 855 -7.14 1.08 -26.90
CA ILE A 855 -8.15 0.52 -27.81
C ILE A 855 -7.43 0.07 -29.08
N LEU A 856 -7.35 -1.24 -29.31
CA LEU A 856 -6.60 -1.84 -30.42
C LEU A 856 -7.54 -2.41 -31.48
N TYR A 857 -7.27 -2.12 -32.75
CA TYR A 857 -8.03 -2.61 -33.90
C TYR A 857 -7.15 -3.49 -34.80
N PRO A 858 -7.59 -4.72 -35.10
CA PRO A 858 -7.08 -5.52 -36.20
C PRO A 858 -7.39 -4.88 -37.56
N ALA A 859 -6.59 -5.21 -38.57
CA ALA A 859 -6.70 -4.61 -39.90
C ALA A 859 -8.10 -4.74 -40.53
N ASN A 860 -8.75 -5.90 -40.36
CA ASN A 860 -10.01 -6.24 -41.02
C ASN A 860 -11.23 -6.14 -40.11
N GLU A 861 -11.07 -5.63 -38.89
CA GLU A 861 -12.14 -5.59 -37.91
C GLU A 861 -12.61 -4.17 -37.58
N THR A 862 -13.85 -4.09 -37.14
CA THR A 862 -14.51 -2.83 -36.80
C THR A 862 -14.74 -2.67 -35.30
N VAL A 863 -14.54 -3.71 -34.49
CA VAL A 863 -14.63 -3.64 -33.02
C VAL A 863 -13.23 -3.59 -32.43
N GLY A 864 -13.00 -2.70 -31.47
CA GLY A 864 -11.72 -2.53 -30.79
C GLY A 864 -11.60 -3.39 -29.54
N TRP A 865 -10.39 -3.89 -29.27
CA TRP A 865 -10.05 -4.60 -28.05
C TRP A 865 -9.57 -3.63 -26.97
N LEU A 866 -10.05 -3.84 -25.75
CA LEU A 866 -9.59 -3.11 -24.59
C LEU A 866 -8.40 -3.82 -23.94
N ILE A 867 -7.40 -3.03 -23.56
CA ILE A 867 -6.22 -3.44 -22.78
C ILE A 867 -5.99 -2.47 -21.63
N ASP A 868 -5.11 -2.84 -20.69
CA ASP A 868 -4.69 -2.01 -19.54
C ASP A 868 -5.81 -1.76 -18.51
N PHE A 869 -6.00 -2.75 -17.63
CA PHE A 869 -7.11 -2.81 -16.69
C PHE A 869 -6.76 -2.31 -15.28
N GLU A 870 -5.63 -1.63 -15.12
CA GLU A 870 -5.08 -1.23 -13.81
C GLU A 870 -6.02 -0.31 -13.02
N ARG A 871 -6.78 0.54 -13.71
CA ARG A 871 -7.72 1.51 -13.11
C ARG A 871 -9.18 1.05 -13.15
N VAL A 872 -9.43 -0.19 -13.54
CA VAL A 872 -10.77 -0.73 -13.62
C VAL A 872 -11.41 -0.74 -12.24
N LYS A 873 -12.68 -0.33 -12.20
CA LYS A 873 -13.49 -0.32 -10.98
C LYS A 873 -14.80 -1.04 -11.21
N GLU A 874 -15.27 -1.72 -10.18
CA GLU A 874 -16.59 -2.30 -10.13
C GLU A 874 -17.70 -1.24 -10.06
N GLN A 875 -17.46 -0.18 -9.29
CA GLN A 875 -18.38 0.93 -9.06
C GLN A 875 -17.68 2.25 -9.35
N GLY A 876 -17.85 2.77 -10.56
CA GLY A 876 -17.35 4.07 -10.98
C GLY A 876 -18.36 4.84 -11.83
N MET A 877 -18.11 6.13 -12.06
CA MET A 877 -19.00 6.96 -12.87
C MET A 877 -18.73 6.71 -14.35
N ILE A 878 -19.73 6.20 -15.09
CA ILE A 878 -19.59 5.85 -16.52
C ILE A 878 -19.09 7.04 -17.35
N ALA A 879 -19.47 8.27 -16.98
CA ALA A 879 -19.02 9.50 -17.62
C ALA A 879 -17.48 9.64 -17.69
N PHE A 880 -16.73 8.99 -16.80
CA PHE A 880 -15.28 9.11 -16.76
C PHE A 880 -14.58 8.47 -17.93
N ASP A 881 -14.98 7.28 -18.36
CA ASP A 881 -14.35 6.63 -19.52
C ASP A 881 -14.57 7.46 -20.79
N LEU A 882 -15.77 8.00 -20.97
CA LEU A 882 -16.10 8.83 -22.13
C LEU A 882 -15.40 10.19 -22.10
N ALA A 883 -15.38 10.85 -20.94
CA ALA A 883 -14.67 12.11 -20.76
C ALA A 883 -13.16 11.94 -20.93
N LYS A 884 -12.59 10.84 -20.43
CA LYS A 884 -11.19 10.49 -20.61
C LYS A 884 -10.85 10.34 -22.09
N LEU A 885 -11.64 9.55 -22.82
CA LEU A 885 -11.44 9.33 -24.25
C LEU A 885 -11.56 10.64 -25.04
N GLU A 886 -12.57 11.46 -24.75
CA GLU A 886 -12.76 12.76 -25.38
C GLU A 886 -11.56 13.69 -25.12
N VAL A 887 -11.09 13.82 -23.88
CA VAL A 887 -9.96 14.70 -23.53
C VAL A 887 -8.65 14.22 -24.17
N GLU A 888 -8.45 12.91 -24.31
CA GLU A 888 -7.30 12.37 -25.06
C GLU A 888 -7.38 12.76 -26.56
N ILE A 889 -8.56 12.71 -27.18
CA ILE A 889 -8.76 13.19 -28.56
C ILE A 889 -8.49 14.69 -28.67
N TRP A 890 -8.95 15.47 -27.70
CA TRP A 890 -8.64 16.90 -27.64
C TRP A 890 -7.15 17.16 -27.62
N ASN A 891 -6.44 16.52 -26.69
CA ASN A 891 -5.01 16.77 -26.49
C ASN A 891 -4.13 16.30 -27.65
N HIS A 892 -4.45 15.14 -28.24
CA HIS A 892 -3.60 14.52 -29.26
C HIS A 892 -3.98 14.89 -30.70
N HIS A 893 -5.23 15.27 -30.96
CA HIS A 893 -5.72 15.49 -32.32
C HIS A 893 -6.34 16.88 -32.50
N LEU A 894 -7.35 17.28 -31.73
CA LEU A 894 -8.06 18.54 -31.98
C LEU A 894 -7.20 19.79 -31.70
N SER A 895 -6.65 19.86 -30.49
CA SER A 895 -5.86 21.00 -30.01
C SER A 895 -4.62 21.27 -30.88
N PRO A 896 -3.81 20.27 -31.29
CA PRO A 896 -2.70 20.48 -32.21
C PRO A 896 -3.11 21.09 -33.56
N TYR A 897 -4.22 20.67 -34.17
CA TYR A 897 -4.69 21.26 -35.43
C TYR A 897 -5.22 22.68 -35.26
N ILE A 898 -5.89 22.98 -34.14
CA ILE A 898 -6.27 24.37 -33.78
C ILE A 898 -5.00 25.22 -33.64
N GLY A 899 -3.97 24.69 -32.96
CA GLY A 899 -2.66 25.32 -32.85
C GLY A 899 -2.02 25.63 -34.20
N ALA A 900 -2.03 24.66 -35.10
CA ALA A 900 -1.51 24.83 -36.45
C ALA A 900 -2.26 25.94 -37.21
N LEU A 901 -3.59 26.04 -37.08
CA LEU A 901 -4.36 27.14 -37.68
C LEU A 901 -3.92 28.51 -37.15
N VAL A 902 -3.63 28.64 -35.85
CA VAL A 902 -3.16 29.90 -35.26
C VAL A 902 -1.86 30.36 -35.90
N THR A 903 -0.95 29.44 -36.24
CA THR A 903 0.34 29.78 -36.87
C THR A 903 0.20 30.38 -38.27
N LEU A 904 -0.92 30.13 -38.97
CA LEU A 904 -1.21 30.70 -40.28
C LEU A 904 -1.65 32.17 -40.21
N SER A 905 -1.96 32.68 -39.02
CA SER A 905 -2.38 34.07 -38.87
C SER A 905 -1.20 35.03 -38.69
N SER A 906 -1.27 36.15 -39.40
CA SER A 906 -0.39 37.32 -39.24
C SER A 906 -0.88 38.32 -38.18
N SER A 907 -2.07 38.09 -37.60
CA SER A 907 -2.71 38.95 -36.59
C SER A 907 -2.34 38.55 -35.16
N ASN A 908 -2.94 39.17 -34.14
CA ASN A 908 -2.74 38.78 -32.73
C ASN A 908 -3.08 37.29 -32.53
N ARG A 909 -2.03 36.46 -32.44
CA ARG A 909 -2.13 35.00 -32.39
C ARG A 909 -2.92 34.54 -31.16
N THR A 910 -2.78 35.21 -30.03
CA THR A 910 -3.44 34.87 -28.77
C THR A 910 -4.95 35.08 -28.85
N THR A 911 -5.40 36.22 -29.36
CA THR A 911 -6.83 36.51 -29.60
C THR A 911 -7.46 35.47 -30.54
N ILE A 912 -6.78 35.14 -31.65
CA ILE A 912 -7.30 34.15 -32.61
C ILE A 912 -7.33 32.77 -31.99
N CYS A 913 -6.31 32.40 -31.22
CA CYS A 913 -6.24 31.14 -30.51
C CYS A 913 -7.45 30.95 -29.58
N TYR A 914 -7.80 31.96 -28.78
CA TYR A 914 -8.97 31.94 -27.91
C TYR A 914 -10.29 31.88 -28.66
N LYS A 915 -10.43 32.61 -29.77
CA LYS A 915 -11.62 32.55 -30.61
C LYS A 915 -11.80 31.18 -31.27
N LEU A 916 -10.72 30.57 -31.76
CA LEU A 916 -10.77 29.23 -32.36
C LEU A 916 -11.11 28.16 -31.31
N LEU A 917 -10.52 28.22 -30.11
CA LEU A 917 -10.87 27.33 -29.01
C LEU A 917 -12.36 27.48 -28.64
N TYR A 918 -12.84 28.71 -28.50
CA TYR A 918 -14.25 29.00 -28.22
C TYR A 918 -15.18 28.43 -29.30
N CYS A 919 -14.85 28.62 -30.58
CA CYS A 919 -15.62 28.07 -31.70
C CYS A 919 -15.70 26.53 -31.62
N ALA A 920 -14.59 25.86 -31.29
CA ALA A 920 -14.55 24.40 -31.16
C ALA A 920 -15.40 23.91 -29.98
N LEU A 921 -15.33 24.59 -28.83
CA LEU A 921 -16.15 24.29 -27.65
C LEU A 921 -17.64 24.48 -27.96
N GLN A 922 -18.03 25.58 -28.62
CA GLN A 922 -19.41 25.84 -29.03
C GLN A 922 -19.91 24.82 -30.05
N ALA A 923 -19.09 24.44 -31.03
CA ALA A 923 -19.45 23.47 -32.05
C ALA A 923 -19.91 22.15 -31.42
N LEU A 924 -19.23 21.68 -30.37
CA LEU A 924 -19.63 20.44 -29.70
C LEU A 924 -20.91 20.57 -28.85
N GLU A 925 -21.27 21.79 -28.42
CA GLU A 925 -22.56 22.06 -27.76
C GLU A 925 -23.70 22.32 -28.75
N PHE A 926 -23.40 22.64 -30.02
CA PHE A 926 -24.40 22.89 -31.05
C PHE A 926 -25.23 21.64 -31.33
N PRO A 927 -26.57 21.71 -31.41
CA PRO A 927 -27.41 20.53 -31.63
C PRO A 927 -27.41 20.01 -33.08
N GLY A 928 -26.95 20.80 -34.05
CA GLY A 928 -26.86 20.41 -35.47
C GLY A 928 -25.46 19.94 -35.87
N ASP A 929 -25.07 20.19 -37.13
CA ASP A 929 -23.75 19.81 -37.65
C ASP A 929 -22.63 20.68 -37.04
N GLU A 930 -21.86 20.07 -36.13
CA GLU A 930 -20.72 20.67 -35.44
C GLU A 930 -19.60 21.12 -36.38
N ALA A 931 -19.36 20.38 -37.47
CA ALA A 931 -18.31 20.70 -38.42
C ALA A 931 -18.69 21.92 -39.27
N GLU A 932 -19.93 21.98 -39.74
CA GLU A 932 -20.45 23.14 -40.49
C GLU A 932 -20.53 24.38 -39.60
N PHE A 933 -21.00 24.21 -38.36
CA PHE A 933 -21.04 25.29 -37.38
C PHE A 933 -19.63 25.85 -37.13
N PHE A 934 -18.65 24.98 -36.85
CA PHE A 934 -17.27 25.39 -36.63
C PHE A 934 -16.71 26.12 -37.85
N ARG A 935 -16.85 25.58 -39.06
CA ARG A 935 -16.35 26.22 -40.30
C ARG A 935 -16.95 27.59 -40.51
N THR A 936 -18.25 27.74 -40.25
CA THR A 936 -18.94 29.03 -40.38
C THR A 936 -18.36 30.04 -39.39
N LYS A 937 -18.21 29.67 -38.12
CA LYS A 937 -17.62 30.53 -37.09
C LYS A 937 -16.16 30.84 -37.31
N VAL A 938 -15.38 29.87 -37.80
CA VAL A 938 -13.98 30.12 -38.14
C VAL A 938 -13.86 31.07 -39.32
N LYS A 939 -14.72 31.00 -40.34
CA LYS A 939 -14.69 31.99 -41.45
C LYS A 939 -14.98 33.41 -40.98
N GLU A 940 -15.82 33.59 -39.96
CA GLU A 940 -16.06 34.89 -39.32
C GLU A 940 -14.81 35.44 -38.61
N VAL A 941 -13.98 34.55 -38.04
CA VAL A 941 -12.78 34.90 -37.26
C VAL A 941 -11.50 34.94 -38.10
N PHE A 942 -11.42 34.09 -39.13
CA PHE A 942 -10.24 33.80 -39.94
C PHE A 942 -10.66 33.53 -41.41
N PRO A 943 -10.69 34.57 -42.27
CA PRO A 943 -11.19 34.46 -43.65
C PRO A 943 -10.31 33.61 -44.58
N ILE A 944 -9.04 33.37 -44.22
CA ILE A 944 -8.06 32.63 -45.01
C ILE A 944 -8.05 31.17 -44.55
N GLY A 945 -9.02 30.38 -44.98
CA GLY A 945 -9.10 28.97 -44.60
C GLY A 945 -8.06 28.11 -45.34
N SER A 946 -7.22 27.38 -44.60
CA SER A 946 -6.50 26.23 -45.17
C SER A 946 -7.41 25.01 -45.05
N ASP A 947 -8.04 24.59 -46.15
CA ASP A 947 -8.91 23.40 -46.17
C ASP A 947 -8.20 22.15 -45.62
N SER A 948 -6.87 22.08 -45.77
CA SER A 948 -6.04 21.00 -45.23
C SER A 948 -6.04 20.88 -43.70
N LEU A 949 -6.31 21.97 -42.95
CA LEU A 949 -6.40 21.96 -41.48
C LEU A 949 -7.86 21.95 -41.00
N LEU A 950 -8.79 22.49 -41.79
CA LEU A 950 -10.22 22.46 -41.46
C LEU A 950 -10.83 21.05 -41.58
N ILE A 951 -10.36 20.23 -42.51
CA ILE A 951 -10.77 18.82 -42.65
C ILE A 951 -10.49 18.02 -41.37
N PRO A 952 -9.25 17.92 -40.87
CA PRO A 952 -8.98 17.12 -39.66
C PRO A 952 -9.68 17.66 -38.41
N ILE A 953 -9.87 18.98 -38.28
CA ILE A 953 -10.67 19.54 -37.17
C ILE A 953 -12.14 19.12 -37.28
N SER A 954 -12.73 19.24 -38.47
CA SER A 954 -14.12 18.82 -38.72
C SER A 954 -14.33 17.35 -38.39
N ASN A 955 -13.42 16.49 -38.87
CA ASN A 955 -13.49 15.05 -38.63
C ASN A 955 -13.38 14.74 -37.13
N THR A 956 -12.49 15.43 -36.42
CA THR A 956 -12.31 15.24 -34.98
C THR A 956 -13.54 15.69 -34.17
N LEU A 957 -14.15 16.83 -34.51
CA LEU A 957 -15.37 17.32 -33.87
C LEU A 957 -16.52 16.31 -33.99
N LYS A 958 -16.70 15.71 -35.17
CA LYS A 958 -17.71 14.67 -35.40
C LYS A 958 -17.51 13.43 -34.54
N VAL A 959 -16.27 12.96 -34.43
CA VAL A 959 -15.95 11.81 -33.57
C VAL A 959 -16.24 12.12 -32.10
N ILE A 960 -15.84 13.31 -31.62
CA ILE A 960 -16.14 13.72 -30.23
C ILE A 960 -17.65 13.84 -30.01
N LYS A 961 -18.39 14.43 -30.96
CA LYS A 961 -19.84 14.55 -30.88
C LYS A 961 -20.51 13.18 -30.75
N ALA A 962 -20.08 12.20 -31.53
CA ALA A 962 -20.60 10.84 -31.45
C ALA A 962 -20.38 10.20 -30.07
N ILE A 963 -19.21 10.39 -29.44
CA ILE A 963 -18.94 9.93 -28.05
C ILE A 963 -19.93 10.56 -27.07
N ARG A 964 -20.15 11.88 -27.16
CA ARG A 964 -21.10 12.59 -26.30
C ARG A 964 -22.54 12.11 -26.51
N CYS A 965 -22.97 11.94 -27.76
CA CYS A 965 -24.30 11.40 -28.08
C CYS A 965 -24.47 9.98 -27.54
N PHE A 966 -23.48 9.11 -27.70
CA PHE A 966 -23.49 7.78 -27.10
C PHE A 966 -23.67 7.84 -25.58
N GLY A 967 -22.90 8.69 -24.89
CA GLY A 967 -23.04 8.89 -23.45
C GLY A 967 -24.42 9.37 -23.01
N LEU A 968 -24.94 10.43 -23.64
CA LEU A 968 -26.23 11.03 -23.28
C LEU A 968 -27.43 10.16 -23.69
N GLU A 969 -27.37 9.47 -24.84
CA GLU A 969 -28.51 8.77 -25.41
C GLU A 969 -28.53 7.28 -25.09
N LYS A 970 -27.37 6.60 -25.10
CA LYS A 970 -27.27 5.15 -24.85
C LYS A 970 -26.97 4.84 -23.39
N CYS A 971 -25.96 5.50 -22.82
CA CYS A 971 -25.64 5.39 -21.39
C CYS A 971 -26.56 6.25 -20.51
N LYS A 972 -27.40 7.08 -21.13
CA LYS A 972 -28.37 7.99 -20.50
C LYS A 972 -27.75 9.11 -19.65
N LEU A 973 -26.44 9.36 -19.72
CA LEU A 973 -25.75 10.28 -18.82
C LEU A 973 -26.47 11.64 -18.70
N SER A 974 -26.51 12.20 -17.49
CA SER A 974 -26.92 13.59 -17.30
C SER A 974 -25.88 14.52 -17.94
N LYS A 975 -26.31 15.70 -18.39
CA LYS A 975 -25.36 16.71 -18.87
C LYS A 975 -24.38 17.08 -17.76
N ASN A 976 -24.86 17.23 -16.54
CA ASN A 976 -24.03 17.66 -15.41
C ASN A 976 -22.89 16.68 -15.10
N GLU A 977 -23.17 15.37 -15.00
CA GLU A 977 -22.13 14.38 -14.70
C GLU A 977 -21.05 14.31 -15.79
N LEU A 978 -21.45 14.41 -17.06
CA LEU A 978 -20.50 14.43 -18.18
C LEU A 978 -19.63 15.70 -18.17
N LYS A 979 -20.21 16.87 -17.88
CA LYS A 979 -19.46 18.13 -17.80
C LYS A 979 -18.49 18.16 -16.62
N LEU A 980 -18.88 17.64 -15.46
CA LEU A 980 -17.98 17.51 -14.30
C LEU A 980 -16.82 16.55 -14.61
N ALA A 981 -17.10 15.41 -15.25
CA ALA A 981 -16.07 14.47 -15.69
C ALA A 981 -15.08 15.12 -16.68
N LEU A 982 -15.59 15.83 -17.70
CA LEU A 982 -14.77 16.56 -18.66
C LEU A 982 -13.92 17.63 -17.97
N ALA A 983 -14.52 18.43 -17.09
CA ALA A 983 -13.81 19.46 -16.33
C ALA A 983 -12.62 18.89 -15.55
N ALA A 984 -12.82 17.77 -14.84
CA ALA A 984 -11.78 17.12 -14.05
C ALA A 984 -10.64 16.56 -14.92
N TYR A 985 -10.96 15.89 -16.04
CA TYR A 985 -9.94 15.35 -16.95
C TYR A 985 -9.17 16.44 -17.68
N PHE A 986 -9.84 17.50 -18.15
CA PHE A 986 -9.17 18.66 -18.74
C PHE A 986 -8.20 19.28 -17.73
N PHE A 987 -8.63 19.52 -16.49
CA PHE A 987 -7.78 20.09 -15.46
C PHE A 987 -6.55 19.22 -15.18
N ASN A 988 -6.75 17.91 -14.96
CA ASN A 988 -5.64 16.98 -14.75
C ASN A 988 -4.72 16.87 -15.98
N SER A 989 -5.23 17.11 -17.19
CA SER A 989 -4.41 17.09 -18.41
C SER A 989 -3.50 18.30 -18.56
N ALA A 990 -3.80 19.43 -17.91
CA ALA A 990 -2.99 20.64 -17.97
C ALA A 990 -1.57 20.49 -17.37
N LYS A 991 -1.32 19.40 -16.63
CA LYS A 991 0.03 19.05 -16.14
C LYS A 991 0.97 18.51 -17.21
N PHE A 992 0.44 18.00 -18.31
CA PHE A 992 1.23 17.38 -19.36
C PHE A 992 1.54 18.40 -20.45
N GLN A 993 2.80 18.44 -20.91
CA GLN A 993 3.15 19.13 -22.14
C GLN A 993 2.80 18.24 -23.33
N SER A 994 2.21 18.81 -24.38
CA SER A 994 1.98 18.05 -25.62
C SER A 994 3.31 17.58 -26.22
N GLN A 995 3.51 16.26 -26.29
CA GLN A 995 4.70 15.65 -26.89
C GLN A 995 4.58 15.44 -28.41
N THR A 996 3.55 16.01 -29.06
CA THR A 996 3.34 15.82 -30.50
C THR A 996 4.46 16.47 -31.31
N LYS A 997 5.40 15.65 -31.80
CA LYS A 997 6.51 16.06 -32.70
C LYS A 997 6.04 16.78 -33.97
N LYS A 998 4.77 16.60 -34.36
CA LYS A 998 4.19 17.14 -35.59
C LYS A 998 4.06 18.67 -35.58
N PHE A 999 3.94 19.30 -34.41
CA PHE A 999 3.77 20.76 -34.27
C PHE A 999 4.52 21.29 -33.04
N GLU A 1000 5.84 21.49 -33.16
CA GLU A 1000 6.73 21.95 -32.07
C GLU A 1000 6.26 23.26 -31.41
N THR A 1001 5.60 24.15 -32.15
CA THR A 1001 5.10 25.44 -31.66
C THR A 1001 3.82 25.34 -30.82
N PHE A 1002 3.09 24.22 -30.85
CA PHE A 1002 1.83 24.07 -30.10
C PHE A 1002 2.02 23.64 -28.65
N GLY A 1003 3.19 23.12 -28.29
CA GLY A 1003 3.50 22.67 -26.92
C GLY A 1003 3.07 23.70 -25.86
N SER A 1004 3.27 24.98 -26.16
CA SER A 1004 2.96 26.09 -25.26
C SER A 1004 1.47 26.36 -25.03
N TYR A 1005 0.57 26.04 -25.96
CA TYR A 1005 -0.87 26.31 -25.79
C TYR A 1005 -1.64 25.15 -25.16
N SER A 1006 -1.06 23.95 -25.12
CA SER A 1006 -1.74 22.72 -24.68
C SER A 1006 -2.26 22.80 -23.23
N SER A 1007 -1.42 23.27 -22.30
CA SER A 1007 -1.78 23.43 -20.88
C SER A 1007 -2.82 24.53 -20.66
N ILE A 1008 -2.74 25.62 -21.43
CA ILE A 1008 -3.70 26.74 -21.42
C ILE A 1008 -5.07 26.27 -21.94
N PHE A 1009 -5.10 25.53 -23.05
CA PHE A 1009 -6.32 24.98 -23.62
C PHE A 1009 -7.01 24.02 -22.67
N ALA A 1010 -6.23 23.14 -22.03
CA ALA A 1010 -6.73 22.23 -21.02
C ALA A 1010 -7.33 22.99 -19.82
N PHE A 1011 -6.66 24.05 -19.36
CA PHE A 1011 -7.16 24.91 -18.28
C PHE A 1011 -8.47 25.62 -18.64
N ILE A 1012 -8.55 26.27 -19.80
CA ILE A 1012 -9.75 26.97 -20.27
C ILE A 1012 -10.90 25.98 -20.54
N GLY A 1013 -10.61 24.82 -21.16
CA GLY A 1013 -11.59 23.76 -21.39
C GLY A 1013 -12.19 23.24 -20.08
N SER A 1014 -11.38 23.11 -19.03
CA SER A 1014 -11.89 22.79 -17.69
C SER A 1014 -12.81 23.89 -17.14
N ALA A 1015 -12.40 25.17 -17.22
CA ALA A 1015 -13.20 26.30 -16.75
C ALA A 1015 -14.55 26.43 -17.49
N TRP A 1016 -14.55 26.20 -18.81
CA TRP A 1016 -15.75 26.16 -19.64
C TRP A 1016 -16.74 25.11 -19.16
N HIS A 1017 -16.27 23.86 -18.97
CA HIS A 1017 -17.14 22.78 -18.52
C HIS A 1017 -17.63 22.95 -17.08
N LEU A 1018 -16.82 23.55 -16.21
CA LEU A 1018 -17.27 23.96 -14.87
C LEU A 1018 -18.42 24.98 -14.93
N GLY A 1019 -18.30 26.01 -15.79
CA GLY A 1019 -19.35 27.02 -15.95
C GLY A 1019 -20.67 26.44 -16.47
N LEU A 1020 -20.63 25.36 -17.24
CA LEU A 1020 -21.82 24.64 -17.72
C LEU A 1020 -22.39 23.67 -16.68
N ALA A 1021 -21.56 23.11 -15.81
CA ALA A 1021 -21.99 22.18 -14.76
C ALA A 1021 -22.55 22.90 -13.52
N ILE A 1022 -21.93 24.01 -13.12
CA ILE A 1022 -22.20 24.70 -11.85
C ILE A 1022 -22.63 26.14 -12.15
N PRO A 1023 -23.93 26.48 -12.00
CA PRO A 1023 -24.41 27.85 -12.23
C PRO A 1023 -23.76 28.89 -11.29
N HIS A 1024 -23.55 30.12 -11.76
CA HIS A 1024 -22.89 31.19 -10.99
C HIS A 1024 -23.55 31.53 -9.63
N ASN A 1025 -24.85 31.25 -9.47
CA ASN A 1025 -25.60 31.50 -8.24
C ASN A 1025 -25.49 30.36 -7.22
N TYR A 1026 -24.66 29.35 -7.47
CA TYR A 1026 -24.40 28.29 -6.50
C TYR A 1026 -23.53 28.84 -5.36
N VAL A 1027 -24.17 29.53 -4.42
CA VAL A 1027 -23.68 29.73 -3.06
C VAL A 1027 -23.80 28.36 -2.41
N ALA A 1028 -22.68 27.78 -1.94
CA ALA A 1028 -22.75 26.58 -1.10
C ALA A 1028 -23.83 26.84 -0.02
N PRO A 1029 -24.80 25.92 0.20
CA PRO A 1029 -25.82 26.14 1.20
C PRO A 1029 -25.12 26.53 2.50
N SER A 1030 -25.43 27.74 2.98
CA SER A 1030 -24.92 28.22 4.27
C SER A 1030 -25.31 27.18 5.32
N SER A 1031 -24.28 26.63 5.96
CA SER A 1031 -24.27 25.67 7.07
C SER A 1031 -25.53 25.66 7.92
#